data_AF-A0A9E4L643-F1
#
_entry.id   AF-A0A9E4L643-F1
#
_cell.length_a   1.000
_cell.length_b   1.000
_cell.length_c   1.000
_cell.angle_alpha   90.00
_cell.angle_beta   90.00
_cell.angle_gamma   90.00
#
_symmetry.space_group_name_H-M   'P 1'
#
loop_
_entity.id
_entity.type
_entity.pdbx_description
1 polymer ?
#
loop_
_entity_poly.entity_id
_entity_poly.type
_entity_poly.pdbx_seq_one_letter_code
_entity_poly.pdbx_strand_id
1 'polypeptide(L)'
;MSQQGREETGLTRVLISNRGEIAIRVAKAAAALGMESVGVYAAVDALSLHTRFTTETREIASRNGDAADAVRAYLDAQALIQAAQATGCDCVHPGYGFLSENAAFAERCASEGLTFVGPPPAALALFGDKLRARRLAQSLHIPVVPGSAQPLTSADEAARLAAELGYPVMLKAAAGGGGRGMRTVERAEDMPEALERCRSEAQAAFGDGAVFVEKLIRRPRHIEVQILADAHGNAVHLYERDCSVQLRNQKVVEIAPAPALDNTVRDKLFADALKLVRAADYVNAGTVEFLVAPETGQHFFLECNPRIQVEHTVTEQVTGIDLVEAQFQIAAGATLESLGLGDQRVVSAPRGFAVQARVVARGGGTLSAYKEPTGPGVRVDACGYLGYTPPPQFDPLLAKVVCSSSSSASFASALDRTLRALDEFHIAGLPTNLPQLKTILSHPAVRAGDARTSLLAEEPQLLAPTALDAGNGAVALLEQQARSLGIDAPTGVHPPPASFAPALEVNPGQHAVACPMAGAVVELRAQEDTVVAAGDTLLILSAMKMESVITAPCAGVVTAAQALSVGDNVAVGQVVMVLTPTEGADTRHPQPPADAQTWAPVLDQVAALQQLALKRLAPGSDDPGVVRQRGRGKLTCRERIELLVDDGSFREVGSVAGFASYAEDGSILDFTPANHVGGWGKIDGRSAVVCADDFTSRGGHADGAISAKSIYLDRLSLELRLPSVRLLDGSSGGGSVAAMVPAQKKEGESSAKESAGAIKAGRPRVAGGGGSHLPGELGSSMYTEQLCSVPVVNLLLGSVVGIGAAKAVLGHFSVMVRDIAQLFVAGPPVVRHAMGYDITKEELGGWQVHCRNGSVDNLAETEQEAMAMTRRFLSYLPSSVYETPPVLPPTADDPPDRREEELFSLIPRKRTTTFDIRRAISLMADIGSFFEIGPLWGTDQITGFVRFNGYPMGVIASDSQHINGGALTADGCSKLTRHLDLCDLFHLPILNLIDNPGFAVGLEHETTGTIRRGGEWMIAFAQVRVPIFTVLMRRSFGVAGNNYATPRSRPSMRVAWPATDAGGIPPEGGIEAAYKRQLAEAADPQAFRDELMARIESTRGPLGPLSKFQLEEMIDPRDTRKLVCEWLEVAHKLVSQPARLVPRVLQFRP
;
A
#
# COMPACT_ATOMS: atom_id res chain seq x y z
N MET A 1 -15.13 -33.84 3.03
CA MET A 1 -16.40 -34.42 3.48
C MET A 1 -17.37 -34.38 2.30
N SER A 2 -18.11 -35.47 2.18
CA SER A 2 -19.14 -35.89 1.21
C SER A 2 -19.90 -34.85 0.39
N GLN A 3 -20.00 -35.13 -0.91
CA GLN A 3 -21.05 -34.70 -1.85
C GLN A 3 -22.44 -35.21 -1.40
N GLN A 4 -23.09 -34.54 -0.44
CA GLN A 4 -24.49 -34.79 -0.09
C GLN A 4 -25.27 -33.47 -0.13
N GLY A 5 -26.26 -33.40 -1.03
CA GLY A 5 -27.39 -32.45 -0.98
C GLY A 5 -27.23 -31.14 -1.75
N ARG A 6 -27.26 -31.16 -3.09
CA ARG A 6 -27.86 -30.04 -3.83
C ARG A 6 -29.34 -30.37 -3.97
N GLU A 7 -30.18 -29.81 -3.11
CA GLU A 7 -31.62 -29.75 -3.36
C GLU A 7 -31.83 -29.01 -4.69
N GLU A 8 -32.56 -29.61 -5.62
CA GLU A 8 -32.94 -28.98 -6.89
C GLU A 8 -33.72 -27.70 -6.55
N THR A 9 -33.16 -26.54 -6.92
CA THR A 9 -33.89 -25.28 -6.88
C THR A 9 -35.11 -25.43 -7.77
N GLY A 10 -36.33 -25.21 -7.24
CA GLY A 10 -37.56 -25.30 -8.03
C GLY A 10 -37.65 -24.31 -9.20
N LEU A 11 -36.72 -23.34 -9.26
CA LEU A 11 -36.54 -22.42 -10.37
C LEU A 11 -35.45 -22.94 -11.31
N THR A 12 -35.74 -22.91 -12.60
CA THR A 12 -34.91 -23.49 -13.67
C THR A 12 -34.49 -22.47 -14.71
N ARG A 13 -35.29 -21.43 -14.96
CA ARG A 13 -35.01 -20.44 -16.01
C ARG A 13 -35.47 -19.02 -15.63
N VAL A 14 -34.52 -18.09 -15.56
CA VAL A 14 -34.77 -16.69 -15.15
C VAL A 14 -34.77 -15.72 -16.32
N LEU A 15 -35.76 -14.82 -16.39
CA LEU A 15 -35.64 -13.59 -17.17
C LEU A 15 -34.93 -12.51 -16.33
N ILE A 16 -33.83 -11.97 -16.85
CA ILE A 16 -33.12 -10.86 -16.22
C ILE A 16 -33.68 -9.56 -16.82
N SER A 17 -34.58 -8.89 -16.12
CA SER A 17 -35.21 -7.65 -16.61
C SER A 17 -34.36 -6.40 -16.33
N ASN A 18 -33.07 -6.49 -16.66
CA ASN A 18 -32.08 -5.44 -16.43
C ASN A 18 -30.93 -5.56 -17.46
N ARG A 19 -29.96 -4.64 -17.39
CA ARG A 19 -28.83 -4.55 -18.31
C ARG A 19 -27.52 -4.24 -17.60
N GLY A 20 -26.42 -4.15 -18.37
CA GLY A 20 -25.12 -3.75 -17.85
C GLY A 20 -24.52 -4.76 -16.86
N GLU A 21 -23.77 -4.28 -15.87
CA GLU A 21 -23.02 -5.15 -14.94
C GLU A 21 -23.94 -6.04 -14.09
N ILE A 22 -25.06 -5.51 -13.60
CA ILE A 22 -25.98 -6.28 -12.76
C ILE A 22 -26.61 -7.46 -13.50
N ALA A 23 -26.91 -7.31 -14.79
CA ALA A 23 -27.40 -8.41 -15.60
C ALA A 23 -26.36 -9.54 -15.71
N ILE A 24 -25.08 -9.20 -15.84
CA ILE A 24 -23.97 -10.17 -15.81
C ILE A 24 -23.88 -10.84 -14.44
N ARG A 25 -23.96 -10.06 -13.36
CA ARG A 25 -23.91 -10.55 -11.98
C ARG A 25 -25.01 -11.56 -11.67
N VAL A 26 -26.24 -11.27 -12.13
CA VAL A 26 -27.40 -12.16 -11.98
C VAL A 26 -27.26 -13.41 -12.84
N ALA A 27 -26.82 -13.28 -14.10
CA ALA A 27 -26.59 -14.42 -14.99
C ALA A 27 -25.54 -15.40 -14.41
N LYS A 28 -24.45 -14.86 -13.81
CA LYS A 28 -23.43 -15.68 -13.15
C LYS A 28 -23.97 -16.45 -11.94
N ALA A 29 -24.79 -15.83 -11.09
CA ALA A 29 -25.44 -16.52 -9.97
C ALA A 29 -26.41 -17.61 -10.44
N ALA A 30 -27.25 -17.30 -11.44
CA ALA A 30 -28.16 -18.27 -12.05
C ALA A 30 -27.39 -19.49 -12.57
N ALA A 31 -26.30 -19.26 -13.32
CA ALA A 31 -25.45 -20.33 -13.83
C ALA A 31 -24.79 -21.17 -12.72
N ALA A 32 -24.37 -20.55 -11.61
CA ALA A 32 -23.77 -21.27 -10.46
C ALA A 32 -24.77 -22.24 -9.79
N LEU A 33 -26.05 -21.87 -9.80
CA LEU A 33 -27.18 -22.69 -9.35
C LEU A 33 -27.68 -23.69 -10.42
N GLY A 34 -27.13 -23.66 -11.63
CA GLY A 34 -27.55 -24.53 -12.73
C GLY A 34 -28.82 -24.06 -13.46
N MET A 35 -29.22 -22.81 -13.27
CA MET A 35 -30.37 -22.20 -13.95
C MET A 35 -29.96 -21.62 -15.30
N GLU A 36 -30.86 -21.67 -16.28
CA GLU A 36 -30.72 -20.95 -17.54
C GLU A 36 -31.14 -19.48 -17.37
N SER A 37 -30.51 -18.58 -18.14
CA SER A 37 -30.79 -17.14 -18.04
C SER A 37 -31.16 -16.54 -19.39
N VAL A 38 -32.20 -15.71 -19.38
CA VAL A 38 -32.67 -14.98 -20.55
C VAL A 38 -32.42 -13.49 -20.31
N GLY A 39 -31.48 -12.91 -21.05
CA GLY A 39 -31.20 -11.48 -21.05
C GLY A 39 -32.13 -10.72 -21.99
N VAL A 40 -32.47 -9.49 -21.66
CA VAL A 40 -33.21 -8.59 -22.56
C VAL A 40 -32.38 -7.39 -22.93
N TYR A 41 -32.52 -6.90 -24.16
CA TYR A 41 -31.79 -5.72 -24.62
C TYR A 41 -32.65 -4.81 -25.50
N ALA A 42 -32.49 -3.49 -25.36
CA ALA A 42 -32.95 -2.54 -26.37
C ALA A 42 -31.96 -2.52 -27.55
N ALA A 43 -32.38 -2.09 -28.75
CA ALA A 43 -31.52 -2.09 -29.94
C ALA A 43 -30.15 -1.41 -29.73
N VAL A 44 -30.11 -0.26 -29.04
CA VAL A 44 -28.87 0.45 -28.69
C VAL A 44 -27.95 -0.33 -27.75
N ASP A 45 -28.48 -1.36 -27.10
CA ASP A 45 -27.83 -2.19 -26.09
C ASP A 45 -27.46 -3.59 -26.61
N ALA A 46 -27.67 -3.86 -27.90
CA ALA A 46 -27.39 -5.16 -28.53
C ALA A 46 -25.93 -5.62 -28.41
N LEU A 47 -25.00 -4.68 -28.23
CA LEU A 47 -23.57 -4.94 -28.01
C LEU A 47 -23.16 -4.87 -26.53
N SER A 48 -24.10 -4.68 -25.60
CA SER A 48 -23.82 -4.72 -24.17
C SER A 48 -23.37 -6.12 -23.76
N LEU A 49 -22.33 -6.20 -22.93
CA LEU A 49 -21.66 -7.46 -22.60
C LEU A 49 -22.58 -8.51 -21.97
N HIS A 50 -23.63 -8.10 -21.24
CA HIS A 50 -24.60 -9.01 -20.62
C HIS A 50 -25.33 -9.91 -21.64
N THR A 51 -25.47 -9.45 -22.89
CA THR A 51 -26.06 -10.23 -24.00
C THR A 51 -25.19 -11.42 -24.43
N ARG A 52 -23.99 -11.58 -23.86
CA ARG A 52 -23.09 -12.71 -24.08
C ARG A 52 -22.89 -13.58 -22.85
N PHE A 53 -23.39 -13.15 -21.68
CA PHE A 53 -23.33 -13.91 -20.42
C PHE A 53 -24.62 -14.68 -20.12
N THR A 54 -25.69 -14.40 -20.86
CA THR A 54 -26.98 -15.07 -20.72
C THR A 54 -27.09 -16.23 -21.70
N THR A 55 -27.85 -17.26 -21.33
CA THR A 55 -28.07 -18.46 -22.15
C THR A 55 -28.83 -18.14 -23.44
N GLU A 56 -29.80 -17.24 -23.35
CA GLU A 56 -30.61 -16.75 -24.46
C GLU A 56 -30.80 -15.24 -24.31
N THR A 57 -31.01 -14.52 -25.42
CA THR A 57 -31.29 -13.09 -25.38
C THR A 57 -32.51 -12.72 -26.21
N ARG A 58 -33.30 -11.75 -25.75
CA ARG A 58 -34.45 -11.21 -26.46
C ARG A 58 -34.35 -9.70 -26.61
N GLU A 59 -34.52 -9.22 -27.84
CA GLU A 59 -34.67 -7.79 -28.08
C GLU A 59 -36.03 -7.34 -27.55
N ILE A 60 -36.04 -6.21 -26.85
CA ILE A 60 -37.24 -5.52 -26.37
C ILE A 60 -37.33 -4.13 -27.00
N ALA A 61 -38.53 -3.77 -27.46
CA ALA A 61 -38.81 -2.47 -28.05
C ALA A 61 -39.85 -1.72 -27.21
N SER A 62 -39.83 -0.39 -27.25
CA SER A 62 -40.92 0.40 -26.68
C SER A 62 -42.20 0.21 -27.51
N ARG A 63 -43.38 0.29 -26.89
CA ARG A 63 -44.68 0.17 -27.59
C ARG A 63 -44.87 1.09 -28.79
N ASN A 64 -44.13 2.20 -28.84
CA ASN A 64 -44.23 3.19 -29.90
C ASN A 64 -43.22 2.94 -31.05
N GLY A 65 -42.35 1.93 -30.93
CA GLY A 65 -41.36 1.58 -31.96
C GLY A 65 -40.21 2.59 -32.13
N ASP A 66 -40.16 3.64 -31.30
CA ASP A 66 -39.15 4.69 -31.42
C ASP A 66 -37.82 4.24 -30.79
N ALA A 67 -36.79 4.13 -31.63
CA ALA A 67 -35.44 3.75 -31.22
C ALA A 67 -34.80 4.77 -30.26
N ALA A 68 -35.31 6.00 -30.20
CA ALA A 68 -34.80 7.06 -29.33
C ALA A 68 -35.09 6.83 -27.83
N ASP A 69 -36.08 5.99 -27.48
CA ASP A 69 -36.57 5.86 -26.09
C ASP A 69 -36.14 4.53 -25.43
N ALA A 70 -34.86 4.19 -25.56
CA ALA A 70 -34.29 2.91 -25.13
C ALA A 70 -34.49 2.56 -23.64
N VAL A 71 -34.52 3.57 -22.76
CA VAL A 71 -34.79 3.38 -21.33
C VAL A 71 -36.21 2.88 -21.08
N ARG A 72 -37.20 3.33 -21.87
CA ARG A 72 -38.59 2.89 -21.71
C ARG A 72 -38.80 1.43 -22.05
N ALA A 73 -37.97 0.84 -22.92
CA ALA A 73 -38.08 -0.59 -23.24
C ALA A 73 -37.95 -1.45 -21.97
N TYR A 74 -36.98 -1.15 -21.11
CA TYR A 74 -36.78 -1.84 -19.82
C TYR A 74 -37.82 -1.49 -18.75
N LEU A 75 -38.68 -0.50 -18.99
CA LEU A 75 -39.79 -0.13 -18.10
C LEU A 75 -41.13 -0.72 -18.55
N ASP A 76 -41.21 -1.36 -19.72
CA ASP A 76 -42.45 -1.98 -20.18
C ASP A 76 -42.64 -3.38 -19.57
N ALA A 77 -43.34 -3.41 -18.45
CA ALA A 77 -43.74 -4.63 -17.75
C ALA A 77 -44.38 -5.68 -18.68
N GLN A 78 -45.19 -5.26 -19.67
CA GLN A 78 -45.84 -6.19 -20.60
C GLN A 78 -44.82 -6.87 -21.50
N ALA A 79 -43.91 -6.10 -22.09
CA ALA A 79 -42.91 -6.62 -23.01
C ALA A 79 -41.99 -7.61 -22.29
N LEU A 80 -41.60 -7.30 -21.05
CA LEU A 80 -40.78 -8.18 -20.22
C LEU A 80 -41.50 -9.47 -19.86
N ILE A 81 -42.76 -9.42 -19.44
CA ILE A 81 -43.55 -10.63 -19.14
C ILE A 81 -43.75 -11.48 -20.41
N GLN A 82 -44.05 -10.85 -21.55
CA GLN A 82 -44.16 -11.56 -22.82
C GLN A 82 -42.85 -12.23 -23.22
N ALA A 83 -41.72 -11.57 -23.01
CA ALA A 83 -40.40 -12.15 -23.23
C ALA A 83 -40.18 -13.37 -22.33
N ALA A 84 -40.45 -13.26 -21.01
CA ALA A 84 -40.36 -14.38 -20.07
C ALA A 84 -41.24 -15.57 -20.50
N GLN A 85 -42.50 -15.32 -20.85
CA GLN A 85 -43.43 -16.36 -21.28
C GLN A 85 -43.00 -17.02 -22.59
N ALA A 86 -42.56 -16.23 -23.58
CA ALA A 86 -42.11 -16.74 -24.88
C ALA A 86 -40.85 -17.61 -24.77
N THR A 87 -40.01 -17.37 -23.75
CA THR A 87 -38.80 -18.15 -23.48
C THR A 87 -38.98 -19.17 -22.37
N GLY A 88 -40.19 -19.36 -21.83
CA GLY A 88 -40.45 -20.34 -20.78
C GLY A 88 -39.70 -20.09 -19.48
N CYS A 89 -39.48 -18.84 -19.10
CA CYS A 89 -38.93 -18.51 -17.77
C CYS A 89 -39.97 -18.79 -16.69
N ASP A 90 -39.52 -19.24 -15.52
CA ASP A 90 -40.35 -19.45 -14.33
C ASP A 90 -40.19 -18.33 -13.28
N CYS A 91 -39.18 -17.48 -13.46
CA CYS A 91 -38.92 -16.34 -12.59
C CYS A 91 -38.37 -15.13 -13.34
N VAL A 92 -38.49 -13.96 -12.70
CA VAL A 92 -37.94 -12.69 -13.17
C VAL A 92 -37.05 -12.09 -12.08
N HIS A 93 -35.80 -11.83 -12.42
CA HIS A 93 -34.88 -11.12 -11.53
C HIS A 93 -34.70 -9.68 -12.02
N PRO A 94 -35.16 -8.67 -11.26
CA PRO A 94 -35.15 -7.29 -11.73
C PRO A 94 -33.84 -6.56 -11.48
N GLY A 95 -32.95 -7.10 -10.64
CA GLY A 95 -31.70 -6.43 -10.27
C GLY A 95 -31.99 -5.14 -9.49
N TYR A 96 -31.40 -4.03 -9.92
CA TYR A 96 -31.64 -2.70 -9.35
C TYR A 96 -32.04 -1.67 -10.41
N GLY A 97 -32.82 -0.67 -10.03
CA GLY A 97 -33.38 0.29 -10.97
C GLY A 97 -34.46 -0.33 -11.87
N PHE A 98 -34.89 0.42 -12.90
CA PHE A 98 -36.02 0.02 -13.75
C PHE A 98 -37.26 -0.39 -12.93
N LEU A 99 -37.70 -1.64 -13.04
CA LEU A 99 -38.89 -2.17 -12.38
C LEU A 99 -38.60 -2.89 -11.06
N SER A 100 -37.37 -2.82 -10.53
CA SER A 100 -36.96 -3.54 -9.31
C SER A 100 -37.74 -3.17 -8.05
N GLU A 101 -38.30 -1.97 -8.01
CA GLU A 101 -39.10 -1.47 -6.88
C GLU A 101 -40.60 -1.35 -7.24
N ASN A 102 -41.00 -1.83 -8.42
CA ASN A 102 -42.35 -1.65 -8.92
C ASN A 102 -43.29 -2.76 -8.41
N ALA A 103 -44.12 -2.44 -7.43
CA ALA A 103 -45.09 -3.36 -6.85
C ALA A 103 -46.05 -3.95 -7.90
N ALA A 104 -46.57 -3.13 -8.81
CA ALA A 104 -47.49 -3.59 -9.86
C ALA A 104 -46.83 -4.57 -10.83
N PHE A 105 -45.53 -4.43 -11.10
CA PHE A 105 -44.79 -5.40 -11.90
C PHE A 105 -44.65 -6.75 -11.19
N ALA A 106 -44.35 -6.74 -9.89
CA ALA A 106 -44.27 -7.95 -9.07
C ALA A 106 -45.64 -8.66 -8.94
N GLU A 107 -46.73 -7.91 -8.73
CA GLU A 107 -48.11 -8.46 -8.74
C GLU A 107 -48.42 -9.11 -10.08
N ARG A 108 -48.00 -8.46 -11.16
CA ARG A 108 -48.26 -8.95 -12.49
C ARG A 108 -47.47 -10.22 -12.81
N CYS A 109 -46.20 -10.29 -12.42
CA CYS A 109 -45.41 -11.53 -12.49
C CYS A 109 -46.16 -12.67 -11.79
N ALA A 110 -46.62 -12.45 -10.55
CA ALA A 110 -47.37 -13.46 -9.81
C ALA A 110 -48.68 -13.88 -10.51
N SER A 111 -49.43 -12.93 -11.08
CA SER A 111 -50.68 -13.23 -11.81
C SER A 111 -50.46 -14.04 -13.10
N GLU A 112 -49.26 -13.97 -13.66
CA GLU A 112 -48.85 -14.63 -14.91
C GLU A 112 -48.02 -15.90 -14.64
N GLY A 113 -47.95 -16.35 -13.39
CA GLY A 113 -47.24 -17.57 -12.98
C GLY A 113 -45.71 -17.44 -12.91
N LEU A 114 -45.18 -16.21 -12.89
CA LEU A 114 -43.75 -15.92 -12.78
C LEU A 114 -43.37 -15.54 -11.34
N THR A 115 -42.36 -16.19 -10.78
CA THR A 115 -41.79 -15.81 -9.47
C THR A 115 -40.96 -14.54 -9.60
N PHE A 116 -41.35 -13.48 -8.89
CA PHE A 116 -40.53 -12.26 -8.79
C PHE A 116 -39.41 -12.47 -7.77
N VAL A 117 -38.15 -12.39 -8.20
CA VAL A 117 -36.99 -12.58 -7.32
C VAL A 117 -36.72 -11.28 -6.55
N GLY A 118 -37.44 -11.11 -5.45
CA GLY A 118 -37.39 -9.93 -4.58
C GLY A 118 -38.47 -9.97 -3.50
N PRO A 119 -38.74 -8.84 -2.84
CA PRO A 119 -39.77 -8.76 -1.81
C PRO A 119 -41.19 -8.87 -2.38
N PRO A 120 -42.19 -9.24 -1.54
CA PRO A 120 -43.57 -9.32 -1.98
C PRO A 120 -44.13 -7.94 -2.37
N PRO A 121 -45.15 -7.88 -3.25
CA PRO A 121 -45.73 -6.60 -3.67
C PRO A 121 -46.19 -5.68 -2.55
N ALA A 122 -46.70 -6.24 -1.45
CA ALA A 122 -47.11 -5.46 -0.29
C ALA A 122 -45.91 -4.71 0.34
N ALA A 123 -44.76 -5.37 0.45
CA ALA A 123 -43.52 -4.76 0.95
C ALA A 123 -42.96 -3.72 -0.06
N LEU A 124 -43.01 -4.02 -1.36
CA LEU A 124 -42.64 -3.05 -2.41
C LEU A 124 -43.52 -1.80 -2.37
N ALA A 125 -44.84 -1.94 -2.23
CA ALA A 125 -45.77 -0.83 -2.15
C ALA A 125 -45.62 -0.02 -0.84
N LEU A 126 -45.25 -0.68 0.25
CA LEU A 126 -44.97 -0.04 1.54
C LEU A 126 -43.70 0.80 1.47
N PHE A 127 -42.60 0.24 0.97
CA PHE A 127 -41.30 0.91 0.93
C PHE A 127 -41.11 1.85 -0.27
N GLY A 128 -41.92 1.71 -1.33
CA GLY A 128 -41.97 2.65 -2.45
C GLY A 128 -42.65 4.00 -2.13
N ASP A 129 -43.31 4.11 -0.97
CA ASP A 129 -43.88 5.35 -0.43
C ASP A 129 -43.13 5.75 0.84
N LYS A 130 -42.38 6.87 0.76
CA LYS A 130 -41.54 7.34 1.86
C LYS A 130 -42.35 7.69 3.10
N LEU A 131 -43.55 8.26 2.94
CA LEU A 131 -44.38 8.64 4.08
C LEU A 131 -44.96 7.41 4.78
N ARG A 132 -45.31 6.36 4.04
CA ARG A 132 -45.75 5.08 4.62
C ARG A 132 -44.61 4.36 5.35
N ALA A 133 -43.44 4.26 4.73
CA ALA A 133 -42.25 3.68 5.36
C ALA A 133 -41.88 4.40 6.66
N ARG A 134 -41.91 5.75 6.65
CA ARG A 134 -41.65 6.57 7.84
C ARG A 134 -42.70 6.40 8.93
N ARG A 135 -43.99 6.33 8.58
CA ARG A 135 -45.07 6.05 9.54
C ARG A 135 -44.88 4.69 10.21
N LEU A 136 -44.48 3.67 9.44
CA LEU A 136 -44.15 2.36 10.01
C LEU A 136 -42.97 2.46 10.97
N ALA A 137 -41.86 3.08 10.56
CA ALA A 137 -40.70 3.28 11.43
C ALA A 137 -41.05 4.01 12.74
N GLN A 138 -41.84 5.08 12.67
CA GLN A 138 -42.33 5.82 13.84
C GLN A 138 -43.20 4.95 14.76
N SER A 139 -44.11 4.13 14.19
CA SER A 139 -44.96 3.22 14.97
C SER A 139 -44.15 2.16 15.72
N LEU A 140 -42.97 1.83 15.21
CA LEU A 140 -42.00 0.91 15.81
C LEU A 140 -41.01 1.63 16.73
N HIS A 141 -41.18 2.93 16.99
CA HIS A 141 -40.24 3.73 17.77
C HIS A 141 -38.81 3.76 17.20
N ILE A 142 -38.66 3.55 15.89
CA ILE A 142 -37.39 3.75 15.18
C ILE A 142 -37.26 5.26 14.93
N PRO A 143 -36.16 5.91 15.32
CA PRO A 143 -35.98 7.34 15.09
C PRO A 143 -36.06 7.67 13.59
N VAL A 144 -36.86 8.67 13.23
CA VAL A 144 -36.92 9.22 11.87
C VAL A 144 -36.51 10.69 11.89
N VAL A 145 -36.03 11.20 10.77
CA VAL A 145 -35.69 12.62 10.65
C VAL A 145 -36.94 13.47 10.94
N PRO A 146 -36.92 14.48 11.81
CA PRO A 146 -38.09 15.34 12.06
C PRO A 146 -38.61 15.96 10.75
N GLY A 147 -39.92 15.94 10.49
CA GLY A 147 -40.48 16.41 9.23
C GLY A 147 -42.01 16.36 9.20
N SER A 148 -42.60 16.79 8.09
CA SER A 148 -44.06 16.78 7.91
C SER A 148 -44.59 15.34 7.79
N ALA A 149 -45.73 15.09 8.45
CA ALA A 149 -46.40 13.79 8.43
C ALA A 149 -47.25 13.57 7.16
N GLN A 150 -47.61 14.67 6.49
CA GLN A 150 -48.42 14.71 5.28
C GLN A 150 -47.68 15.49 4.19
N PRO A 151 -48.04 15.29 2.90
CA PRO A 151 -47.58 16.14 1.82
C PRO A 151 -47.96 17.61 2.07
N LEU A 152 -47.08 18.52 1.69
CA LEU A 152 -47.27 19.96 1.78
C LEU A 152 -48.32 20.41 0.77
N THR A 153 -49.24 21.29 1.21
CA THR A 153 -50.30 21.85 0.37
C THR A 153 -49.93 23.22 -0.21
N SER A 154 -49.20 24.06 0.53
CA SER A 154 -48.77 25.39 0.07
C SER A 154 -47.36 25.77 0.53
N ALA A 155 -46.77 26.79 -0.12
CA ALA A 155 -45.48 27.36 0.28
C ALA A 155 -45.52 27.99 1.69
N ASP A 156 -46.65 28.60 2.07
CA ASP A 156 -46.83 29.18 3.41
C ASP A 156 -46.87 28.11 4.51
N GLU A 157 -47.51 26.97 4.24
CA GLU A 157 -47.46 25.82 5.13
C GLU A 157 -46.03 25.28 5.27
N ALA A 158 -45.33 25.12 4.15
CA ALA A 158 -43.95 24.66 4.12
C ALA A 158 -43.01 25.60 4.90
N ALA A 159 -43.15 26.92 4.73
CA ALA A 159 -42.33 27.92 5.41
C ALA A 159 -42.58 27.94 6.92
N ARG A 160 -43.84 27.77 7.38
CA ARG A 160 -44.17 27.66 8.81
C ARG A 160 -43.58 26.40 9.43
N LEU A 161 -43.80 25.24 8.81
CA LEU A 161 -43.23 23.98 9.29
C LEU A 161 -41.70 24.02 9.31
N ALA A 162 -41.08 24.62 8.30
CA ALA A 162 -39.64 24.79 8.27
C ALA A 162 -39.11 25.74 9.35
N ALA A 163 -39.88 26.76 9.74
CA ALA A 163 -39.54 27.61 10.88
C ALA A 163 -39.64 26.87 12.22
N GLU A 164 -40.63 25.98 12.38
CA GLU A 164 -40.78 25.11 13.57
C GLU A 164 -39.66 24.05 13.67
N LEU A 165 -39.31 23.43 12.54
CA LEU A 165 -38.19 22.47 12.45
C LEU A 165 -36.81 23.16 12.57
N GLY A 166 -36.76 24.46 12.25
CA GLY A 166 -35.56 25.26 12.10
C GLY A 166 -34.86 25.02 10.76
N TYR A 167 -34.39 26.09 10.12
CA TYR A 167 -33.58 26.00 8.90
C TYR A 167 -32.14 25.51 9.17
N PRO A 168 -31.43 24.93 8.18
CA PRO A 168 -31.96 24.51 6.87
C PRO A 168 -32.86 23.28 6.98
N VAL A 169 -33.72 23.13 5.97
CA VAL A 169 -34.62 22.00 5.76
C VAL A 169 -34.40 21.40 4.36
N MET A 170 -34.90 20.19 4.15
CA MET A 170 -34.88 19.46 2.88
C MET A 170 -36.31 19.17 2.44
N LEU A 171 -36.68 19.64 1.26
CA LEU A 171 -37.88 19.21 0.55
C LEU A 171 -37.59 17.90 -0.17
N LYS A 172 -38.53 16.95 -0.14
CA LYS A 172 -38.41 15.65 -0.80
C LYS A 172 -39.74 15.24 -1.43
N ALA A 173 -39.68 14.64 -2.62
CA ALA A 173 -40.80 13.95 -3.23
C ALA A 173 -41.24 12.75 -2.37
N ALA A 174 -42.55 12.59 -2.19
CA ALA A 174 -43.14 11.49 -1.41
C ALA A 174 -43.00 10.14 -2.13
N ALA A 175 -43.12 10.15 -3.46
CA ALA A 175 -42.89 9.01 -4.34
C ALA A 175 -41.49 9.05 -4.96
N GLY A 176 -40.89 7.87 -5.16
CA GLY A 176 -39.63 7.69 -5.90
C GLY A 176 -38.34 7.66 -5.05
N GLY A 177 -37.24 7.21 -5.65
CA GLY A 177 -35.93 7.01 -5.01
C GLY A 177 -34.75 7.64 -5.78
N GLY A 178 -33.54 7.54 -5.25
CA GLY A 178 -32.30 7.91 -5.96
C GLY A 178 -32.00 9.42 -6.03
N GLY A 179 -32.45 10.19 -5.04
CA GLY A 179 -32.07 11.60 -4.86
C GLY A 179 -32.71 12.62 -5.81
N ARG A 180 -33.68 12.20 -6.63
CA ARG A 180 -34.48 13.08 -7.52
C ARG A 180 -35.66 13.68 -6.75
N GLY A 181 -36.06 14.89 -7.13
CA GLY A 181 -37.14 15.62 -6.45
C GLY A 181 -36.80 15.98 -5.01
N MET A 182 -35.57 16.46 -4.76
CA MET A 182 -35.15 16.96 -3.46
C MET A 182 -34.53 18.36 -3.57
N ARG A 183 -34.80 19.25 -2.60
CA ARG A 183 -34.23 20.61 -2.57
C ARG A 183 -33.91 21.04 -1.14
N THR A 184 -32.66 21.46 -0.92
CA THR A 184 -32.28 22.14 0.32
C THR A 184 -32.84 23.56 0.32
N VAL A 185 -33.42 23.97 1.44
CA VAL A 185 -33.90 25.34 1.66
C VAL A 185 -33.18 25.90 2.88
N GLU A 186 -32.39 26.95 2.69
CA GLU A 186 -31.60 27.58 3.75
C GLU A 186 -32.36 28.71 4.45
N ARG A 187 -33.27 29.41 3.74
CA ARG A 187 -34.03 30.55 4.27
C ARG A 187 -35.50 30.50 3.84
N ALA A 188 -36.36 31.16 4.61
CA ALA A 188 -37.79 31.19 4.35
C ALA A 188 -38.17 31.83 3.00
N GLU A 189 -37.40 32.81 2.53
CA GLU A 189 -37.62 33.47 1.24
C GLU A 189 -37.44 32.56 0.02
N ASP A 190 -36.62 31.50 0.15
CA ASP A 190 -36.34 30.55 -0.93
C ASP A 190 -37.43 29.47 -1.07
N MET A 191 -38.32 29.35 -0.07
CA MET A 191 -39.30 28.26 0.04
C MET A 191 -40.28 28.19 -1.14
N PRO A 192 -40.88 29.30 -1.63
CA PRO A 192 -41.86 29.23 -2.72
C PRO A 192 -41.27 28.65 -4.01
N GLU A 193 -40.09 29.13 -4.41
CA GLU A 193 -39.41 28.67 -5.61
C GLU A 193 -38.88 27.24 -5.46
N ALA A 194 -38.33 26.90 -4.28
CA ALA A 194 -37.82 25.55 -4.02
C ALA A 194 -38.95 24.51 -4.02
N LEU A 195 -40.10 24.82 -3.44
CA LEU A 195 -41.27 23.93 -3.42
C LEU A 195 -41.82 23.71 -4.83
N GLU A 196 -42.00 24.76 -5.61
CA GLU A 196 -42.53 24.63 -6.97
C GLU A 196 -41.61 23.80 -7.87
N ARG A 197 -40.30 24.06 -7.82
CA ARG A 197 -39.32 23.26 -8.56
C ARG A 197 -39.30 21.80 -8.11
N CYS A 198 -39.39 21.55 -6.80
CA CYS A 198 -39.43 20.20 -6.26
C CYS A 198 -40.69 19.44 -6.71
N ARG A 199 -41.86 20.10 -6.73
CA ARG A 199 -43.13 19.54 -7.20
C ARG A 199 -43.10 19.24 -8.70
N SER A 200 -42.64 20.20 -9.49
CA SER A 200 -42.52 20.05 -10.95
C SER A 200 -41.60 18.88 -11.31
N GLU A 201 -40.44 18.78 -10.65
CA GLU A 201 -39.52 17.66 -10.85
C GLU A 201 -40.14 16.32 -10.43
N ALA A 202 -40.81 16.27 -9.27
CA ALA A 202 -41.47 15.06 -8.79
C ALA A 202 -42.59 14.60 -9.75
N GLN A 203 -43.42 15.53 -10.23
CA GLN A 203 -44.48 15.26 -11.21
C GLN A 203 -43.91 14.73 -12.53
N ALA A 204 -42.84 15.34 -13.04
CA ALA A 204 -42.19 14.91 -14.29
C ALA A 204 -41.48 13.55 -14.14
N ALA A 205 -40.90 13.28 -12.96
CA ALA A 205 -40.10 12.08 -12.72
C ALA A 205 -40.93 10.86 -12.34
N PHE A 206 -42.00 11.06 -11.56
CA PHE A 206 -42.73 9.98 -10.87
C PHE A 206 -44.24 10.02 -11.14
N GLY A 207 -44.74 11.04 -11.85
CA GLY A 207 -46.17 11.24 -12.06
C GLY A 207 -46.94 11.73 -10.84
N ASP A 208 -46.23 12.02 -9.74
CA ASP A 208 -46.77 12.48 -8.47
C ASP A 208 -45.98 13.69 -7.95
N GLY A 209 -46.63 14.85 -7.89
CA GLY A 209 -46.08 16.11 -7.37
C GLY A 209 -46.12 16.24 -5.84
N ALA A 210 -46.50 15.21 -5.09
CA ALA A 210 -46.52 15.26 -3.63
C ALA A 210 -45.10 15.45 -3.05
N VAL A 211 -44.92 16.50 -2.25
CA VAL A 211 -43.65 16.87 -1.61
C VAL A 211 -43.85 17.01 -0.11
N PHE A 212 -42.88 16.60 0.69
CA PHE A 212 -42.84 16.77 2.13
C PHE A 212 -41.55 17.47 2.58
N VAL A 213 -41.51 18.02 3.79
CA VAL A 213 -40.33 18.70 4.35
C VAL A 213 -39.74 17.92 5.50
N GLU A 214 -38.43 17.86 5.58
CA GLU A 214 -37.68 17.29 6.69
C GLU A 214 -36.59 18.23 7.17
N LYS A 215 -36.18 18.06 8.42
CA LYS A 215 -34.98 18.71 8.94
C LYS A 215 -33.77 18.19 8.17
N LEU A 216 -32.93 19.10 7.66
CA LEU A 216 -31.66 18.69 7.07
C LEU A 216 -30.67 18.33 8.20
N ILE A 217 -30.26 17.07 8.25
CA ILE A 217 -29.14 16.63 9.09
C ILE A 217 -27.85 17.07 8.41
N ARG A 218 -27.05 17.91 9.07
CA ARG A 218 -25.78 18.42 8.54
C ARG A 218 -24.66 17.42 8.79
N ARG A 219 -23.81 17.22 7.78
CA ARG A 219 -22.63 16.34 7.84
C ARG A 219 -22.89 14.94 8.43
N PRO A 220 -23.98 14.22 8.09
CA PRO A 220 -24.17 12.85 8.58
C PRO A 220 -23.20 11.87 7.91
N ARG A 221 -23.03 10.72 8.54
CA ARG A 221 -22.63 9.49 7.85
C ARG A 221 -23.87 8.81 7.29
N HIS A 222 -23.80 8.31 6.06
CA HIS A 222 -24.84 7.47 5.48
C HIS A 222 -24.47 6.01 5.72
N ILE A 223 -25.15 5.36 6.67
CA ILE A 223 -24.91 3.98 7.06
C ILE A 223 -26.09 3.11 6.64
N GLU A 224 -25.79 1.94 6.10
CA GLU A 224 -26.78 1.00 5.59
C GLU A 224 -26.64 -0.33 6.26
N VAL A 225 -27.74 -1.04 6.48
CA VAL A 225 -27.73 -2.41 7.01
C VAL A 225 -28.25 -3.36 5.93
N GLN A 226 -27.42 -4.33 5.54
CA GLN A 226 -27.86 -5.41 4.65
C GLN A 226 -28.77 -6.36 5.41
N ILE A 227 -29.95 -6.64 4.86
CA ILE A 227 -30.90 -7.61 5.41
C ILE A 227 -31.07 -8.76 4.42
N LEU A 228 -31.29 -9.95 4.97
CA LEU A 228 -31.77 -11.12 4.25
C LEU A 228 -32.91 -11.73 5.06
N ALA A 229 -34.05 -11.98 4.43
CA ALA A 229 -35.24 -12.54 5.08
C ALA A 229 -35.88 -13.65 4.24
N ASP A 230 -36.44 -14.67 4.89
CA ASP A 230 -37.20 -15.74 4.22
C ASP A 230 -38.72 -15.53 4.32
N ALA A 231 -39.47 -16.35 3.60
CA ALA A 231 -40.94 -16.32 3.61
C ALA A 231 -41.57 -16.84 4.92
N HIS A 232 -40.76 -17.27 5.90
CA HIS A 232 -41.19 -17.83 7.17
C HIS A 232 -41.08 -16.83 8.33
N GLY A 233 -40.78 -15.56 8.02
CA GLY A 233 -40.65 -14.48 8.99
C GLY A 233 -39.27 -14.41 9.67
N ASN A 234 -38.30 -15.22 9.24
CA ASN A 234 -36.93 -15.12 9.73
C ASN A 234 -36.19 -14.00 8.98
N ALA A 235 -35.38 -13.24 9.71
CA ALA A 235 -34.54 -12.19 9.13
C ALA A 235 -33.23 -12.04 9.90
N VAL A 236 -32.13 -11.89 9.16
CA VAL A 236 -30.78 -11.61 9.67
C VAL A 236 -30.18 -10.36 9.03
N HIS A 237 -29.28 -9.70 9.74
CA HIS A 237 -28.45 -8.65 9.16
C HIS A 237 -27.08 -9.22 8.75
N LEU A 238 -26.56 -8.73 7.62
CA LEU A 238 -25.24 -9.08 7.10
C LEU A 238 -24.29 -7.89 7.22
N TYR A 239 -24.32 -7.27 8.41
CA TYR A 239 -23.56 -6.09 8.81
C TYR A 239 -23.89 -4.82 8.03
N GLU A 240 -23.18 -3.74 8.38
CA GLU A 240 -23.37 -2.41 7.83
C GLU A 240 -22.40 -2.05 6.69
N ARG A 241 -22.82 -1.09 5.87
CA ARG A 241 -21.98 -0.38 4.91
C ARG A 241 -21.95 1.11 5.23
N ASP A 242 -20.82 1.75 4.99
CA ASP A 242 -20.69 3.20 4.95
C ASP A 242 -20.68 3.67 3.49
N CYS A 243 -21.72 4.41 3.14
CA CYS A 243 -21.95 4.98 1.81
C CYS A 243 -21.87 6.52 1.85
N SER A 244 -21.12 7.09 2.80
CA SER A 244 -21.06 8.55 3.02
C SER A 244 -20.37 9.30 1.88
N VAL A 245 -19.47 8.68 1.11
CA VAL A 245 -18.77 9.36 0.02
C VAL A 245 -19.68 9.42 -1.20
N GLN A 246 -20.34 10.56 -1.38
CA GLN A 246 -21.36 10.77 -2.42
C GLN A 246 -21.15 12.08 -3.17
N LEU A 247 -21.48 12.10 -4.45
CA LEU A 247 -21.51 13.29 -5.30
C LEU A 247 -22.95 13.57 -5.73
N ARG A 248 -23.53 14.69 -5.30
CA ARG A 248 -24.93 15.05 -5.62
C ARG A 248 -25.91 13.89 -5.34
N ASN A 249 -25.78 13.26 -4.17
CA ASN A 249 -26.55 12.09 -3.72
C ASN A 249 -26.29 10.78 -4.50
N GLN A 250 -25.31 10.74 -5.40
CA GLN A 250 -24.83 9.50 -6.04
C GLN A 250 -23.67 8.93 -5.24
N LYS A 251 -23.77 7.66 -4.83
CA LYS A 251 -22.71 6.97 -4.08
C LYS A 251 -21.49 6.72 -4.99
N VAL A 252 -20.30 7.01 -4.48
CA VAL A 252 -19.04 6.97 -5.24
C VAL A 252 -18.08 5.92 -4.68
N VAL A 253 -17.98 5.86 -3.35
CA VAL A 253 -17.17 4.88 -2.61
C VAL A 253 -18.02 4.30 -1.47
N GLU A 254 -17.98 2.98 -1.34
CA GLU A 254 -18.69 2.24 -0.30
C GLU A 254 -17.73 1.36 0.48
N ILE A 255 -17.94 1.25 1.80
CA ILE A 255 -17.02 0.56 2.71
C ILE A 255 -17.82 -0.39 3.59
N ALA A 256 -17.36 -1.64 3.76
CA ALA A 256 -17.92 -2.59 4.72
C ALA A 256 -16.82 -3.25 5.57
N PRO A 257 -17.02 -3.45 6.88
CA PRO A 257 -17.99 -2.76 7.73
C PRO A 257 -17.67 -1.25 7.82
N ALA A 258 -18.56 -0.46 8.42
CA ALA A 258 -18.36 0.98 8.57
C ALA A 258 -17.19 1.27 9.54
N PRO A 259 -16.09 1.91 9.08
CA PRO A 259 -14.92 2.15 9.92
C PRO A 259 -15.26 3.14 11.05
N ALA A 260 -14.67 2.94 12.23
CA ALA A 260 -14.83 3.84 13.39
C ALA A 260 -16.28 4.16 13.81
N LEU A 261 -17.26 3.32 13.46
CA LEU A 261 -18.64 3.45 13.95
C LEU A 261 -18.75 2.83 15.35
N ASP A 262 -19.34 3.58 16.30
CA ASP A 262 -19.55 3.13 17.68
C ASP A 262 -20.41 1.85 17.74
N ASN A 263 -20.00 0.87 18.56
CA ASN A 263 -20.69 -0.42 18.66
C ASN A 263 -22.13 -0.27 19.20
N THR A 264 -22.38 0.66 20.11
CA THR A 264 -23.72 0.89 20.67
C THR A 264 -24.65 1.44 19.59
N VAL A 265 -24.16 2.34 18.74
CA VAL A 265 -24.91 2.84 17.59
C VAL A 265 -25.14 1.71 16.59
N ARG A 266 -24.10 0.94 16.24
CA ARG A 266 -24.18 -0.21 15.33
C ARG A 266 -25.26 -1.21 15.76
N ASP A 267 -25.28 -1.63 17.02
CA ASP A 267 -26.27 -2.58 17.54
C ASP A 267 -27.70 -2.04 17.45
N LYS A 268 -27.88 -0.73 17.66
CA LYS A 268 -29.19 -0.07 17.47
C LYS A 268 -29.62 -0.08 16.00
N LEU A 269 -28.71 0.22 15.07
CA LEU A 269 -29.02 0.17 13.63
C LEU A 269 -29.47 -1.24 13.21
N PHE A 270 -28.78 -2.27 13.67
CA PHE A 270 -29.13 -3.66 13.38
C PHE A 270 -30.49 -4.04 13.96
N ALA A 271 -30.73 -3.70 15.24
CA ALA A 271 -32.00 -3.97 15.90
C ALA A 271 -33.16 -3.26 15.19
N ASP A 272 -33.00 -1.98 14.84
CA ASP A 272 -34.04 -1.19 14.18
C ASP A 272 -34.31 -1.70 12.75
N ALA A 273 -33.26 -2.05 12.00
CA ALA A 273 -33.42 -2.61 10.65
C ALA A 273 -34.17 -3.95 10.67
N LEU A 274 -33.80 -4.86 11.57
CA LEU A 274 -34.50 -6.13 11.74
C LEU A 274 -35.95 -5.96 12.24
N LYS A 275 -36.18 -4.96 13.11
CA LYS A 275 -37.53 -4.64 13.59
C LYS A 275 -38.41 -4.14 12.44
N LEU A 276 -37.88 -3.26 11.60
CA LEU A 276 -38.58 -2.68 10.45
C LEU A 276 -38.97 -3.76 9.44
N VAL A 277 -38.03 -4.61 9.02
CA VAL A 277 -38.28 -5.60 7.97
C VAL A 277 -39.20 -6.73 8.44
N ARG A 278 -39.16 -7.13 9.72
CA ARG A 278 -40.09 -8.10 10.30
C ARG A 278 -41.51 -7.56 10.36
N ALA A 279 -41.69 -6.29 10.72
CA ALA A 279 -43.02 -5.66 10.75
C ALA A 279 -43.61 -5.43 9.34
N ALA A 280 -42.79 -5.49 8.30
CA ALA A 280 -43.18 -5.31 6.92
C ALA A 280 -43.40 -6.65 6.17
N ASP A 281 -43.32 -7.79 6.87
CA ASP A 281 -43.34 -9.14 6.28
C ASP A 281 -42.38 -9.25 5.08
N TYR A 282 -41.19 -8.68 5.26
CA TYR A 282 -40.20 -8.56 4.19
C TYR A 282 -39.60 -9.93 3.86
N VAL A 283 -39.36 -10.18 2.58
CA VAL A 283 -38.72 -11.39 2.06
C VAL A 283 -37.62 -10.98 1.11
N ASN A 284 -36.60 -11.84 0.97
CA ASN A 284 -35.46 -11.69 0.09
C ASN A 284 -34.42 -10.66 0.61
N ALA A 285 -33.49 -10.23 -0.23
CA ALA A 285 -32.46 -9.26 0.12
C ALA A 285 -32.98 -7.81 0.08
N GLY A 286 -32.64 -7.03 1.11
CA GLY A 286 -33.02 -5.62 1.21
C GLY A 286 -32.00 -4.80 1.97
N THR A 287 -32.10 -3.47 1.89
CA THR A 287 -31.21 -2.57 2.62
C THR A 287 -32.00 -1.53 3.38
N VAL A 288 -31.73 -1.39 4.68
CA VAL A 288 -32.26 -0.30 5.51
C VAL A 288 -31.20 0.78 5.66
N GLU A 289 -31.52 2.00 5.24
CA GLU A 289 -30.60 3.13 5.20
C GLU A 289 -30.85 4.09 6.39
N PHE A 290 -29.76 4.59 6.97
CA PHE A 290 -29.77 5.49 8.11
C PHE A 290 -28.82 6.68 7.91
N LEU A 291 -29.20 7.82 8.46
CA LEU A 291 -28.30 8.95 8.69
C LEU A 291 -27.82 8.90 10.14
N VAL A 292 -26.50 8.81 10.33
CA VAL A 292 -25.87 8.80 11.65
C VAL A 292 -25.14 10.13 11.85
N ALA A 293 -25.42 10.81 12.96
CA ALA A 293 -24.67 11.96 13.44
C ALA A 293 -23.67 11.49 14.50
N PRO A 294 -22.43 11.11 14.11
CA PRO A 294 -21.48 10.48 15.02
C PRO A 294 -21.09 11.36 16.21
N GLU A 295 -21.20 12.69 16.10
CA GLU A 295 -20.91 13.63 17.18
C GLU A 295 -21.88 13.50 18.36
N THR A 296 -23.14 13.12 18.09
CA THR A 296 -24.18 12.94 19.11
C THR A 296 -24.56 11.47 19.33
N GLY A 297 -24.11 10.57 18.45
CA GLY A 297 -24.54 9.17 18.41
C GLY A 297 -26.00 8.98 18.00
N GLN A 298 -26.66 10.04 17.50
CA GLN A 298 -28.03 9.94 17.00
C GLN A 298 -28.04 9.30 15.62
N HIS A 299 -29.02 8.42 15.39
CA HIS A 299 -29.30 7.85 14.08
C HIS A 299 -30.74 8.11 13.69
N PHE A 300 -31.02 8.19 12.39
CA PHE A 300 -32.33 8.42 11.84
C PHE A 300 -32.55 7.50 10.64
N PHE A 301 -33.65 6.75 10.63
CA PHE A 301 -34.11 6.01 9.46
C PHE A 301 -34.32 6.97 8.29
N LEU A 302 -33.70 6.63 7.16
CA LEU A 302 -33.79 7.37 5.91
C LEU A 302 -34.82 6.72 4.99
N GLU A 303 -34.54 5.49 4.57
CA GLU A 303 -35.41 4.69 3.71
C GLU A 303 -35.06 3.19 3.79
N CYS A 304 -35.88 2.34 3.18
CA CYS A 304 -35.56 0.93 2.95
C CYS A 304 -35.64 0.68 1.46
N ASN A 305 -34.55 0.21 0.86
CA ASN A 305 -34.48 -0.11 -0.55
C ASN A 305 -34.85 -1.60 -0.73
N PRO A 306 -36.02 -1.91 -1.33
CA PRO A 306 -36.53 -3.27 -1.33
C PRO A 306 -35.96 -4.11 -2.49
N ARG A 307 -34.63 -4.12 -2.64
CA ARG A 307 -33.91 -4.76 -3.74
C ARG A 307 -32.43 -4.97 -3.41
N ILE A 308 -31.73 -5.72 -4.27
CA ILE A 308 -30.27 -5.72 -4.30
C ILE A 308 -29.75 -4.31 -4.62
N GLN A 309 -28.63 -3.92 -4.01
CA GLN A 309 -27.96 -2.65 -4.27
C GLN A 309 -26.66 -2.85 -5.06
N VAL A 310 -26.17 -1.80 -5.71
CA VAL A 310 -24.94 -1.86 -6.53
C VAL A 310 -23.75 -2.33 -5.70
N GLU A 311 -23.67 -1.82 -4.47
CA GLU A 311 -22.69 -2.00 -3.41
C GLU A 311 -22.89 -3.26 -2.55
N HIS A 312 -23.79 -4.18 -2.92
CA HIS A 312 -23.92 -5.47 -2.24
C HIS A 312 -22.60 -6.24 -2.16
N THR A 313 -21.72 -6.01 -3.14
CA THR A 313 -20.42 -6.68 -3.30
C THR A 313 -19.49 -6.52 -2.08
N VAL A 314 -19.49 -5.37 -1.40
CA VAL A 314 -18.65 -5.19 -0.19
C VAL A 314 -19.15 -6.05 0.95
N THR A 315 -20.47 -6.24 1.08
CA THR A 315 -21.06 -7.16 2.04
C THR A 315 -20.71 -8.61 1.69
N GLU A 316 -20.76 -9.00 0.42
CA GLU A 316 -20.34 -10.35 -0.01
C GLU A 316 -18.86 -10.60 0.30
N GLN A 317 -17.98 -9.60 0.08
CA GLN A 317 -16.55 -9.74 0.36
C GLN A 317 -16.23 -9.95 1.84
N VAL A 318 -16.95 -9.27 2.75
CA VAL A 318 -16.68 -9.41 4.19
C VAL A 318 -17.41 -10.58 4.83
N THR A 319 -18.54 -11.03 4.29
CA THR A 319 -19.30 -12.16 4.85
C THR A 319 -18.99 -13.50 4.18
N GLY A 320 -18.62 -13.48 2.90
CA GLY A 320 -18.50 -14.66 2.05
C GLY A 320 -19.84 -15.23 1.58
N ILE A 321 -20.96 -14.53 1.81
CA ILE A 321 -22.29 -14.94 1.37
C ILE A 321 -22.54 -14.35 -0.01
N ASP A 322 -22.87 -15.18 -1.00
CA ASP A 322 -23.35 -14.72 -2.30
C ASP A 322 -24.82 -14.29 -2.16
N LEU A 323 -25.06 -12.99 -2.24
CA LEU A 323 -26.38 -12.43 -1.99
C LEU A 323 -27.37 -12.82 -3.08
N VAL A 324 -26.95 -12.83 -4.35
CA VAL A 324 -27.83 -13.10 -5.49
C VAL A 324 -28.22 -14.58 -5.57
N GLU A 325 -27.30 -15.51 -5.24
CA GLU A 325 -27.64 -16.92 -5.05
C GLU A 325 -28.67 -17.09 -3.93
N ALA A 326 -28.47 -16.42 -2.79
CA ALA A 326 -29.44 -16.44 -1.70
C ALA A 326 -30.80 -15.85 -2.12
N GLN A 327 -30.82 -14.80 -2.95
CA GLN A 327 -32.07 -14.25 -3.50
C GLN A 327 -32.85 -15.29 -4.31
N PHE A 328 -32.17 -16.05 -5.18
CA PHE A 328 -32.79 -17.12 -5.96
C PHE A 328 -33.30 -18.26 -5.08
N GLN A 329 -32.49 -18.71 -4.12
CA GLN A 329 -32.88 -19.80 -3.23
C GLN A 329 -34.09 -19.42 -2.36
N ILE A 330 -34.11 -18.22 -1.79
CA ILE A 330 -35.26 -17.72 -1.02
C ILE A 330 -36.50 -17.57 -1.91
N ALA A 331 -36.34 -17.07 -3.14
CA ALA A 331 -37.44 -17.00 -4.10
C ALA A 331 -37.97 -18.39 -4.51
N ALA A 332 -37.11 -19.42 -4.48
CA ALA A 332 -37.48 -20.82 -4.67
C ALA A 332 -38.09 -21.48 -3.42
N GLY A 333 -38.20 -20.75 -2.30
CA GLY A 333 -38.81 -21.23 -1.05
C GLY A 333 -37.83 -21.71 0.03
N ALA A 334 -36.52 -21.52 -0.15
CA ALA A 334 -35.54 -21.85 0.88
C ALA A 334 -35.72 -21.00 2.15
N THR A 335 -35.56 -21.62 3.32
CA THR A 335 -35.53 -20.93 4.61
C THR A 335 -34.12 -20.42 4.91
N LEU A 336 -33.97 -19.39 5.73
CA LEU A 336 -32.65 -18.95 6.18
C LEU A 336 -31.90 -20.09 6.90
N GLU A 337 -32.60 -20.97 7.61
CA GLU A 337 -32.00 -22.16 8.24
C GLU A 337 -31.38 -23.12 7.20
N SER A 338 -32.07 -23.39 6.09
CA SER A 338 -31.53 -24.24 5.01
C SER A 338 -30.30 -23.63 4.33
N LEU A 339 -30.19 -22.29 4.34
CA LEU A 339 -29.02 -21.56 3.85
C LEU A 339 -27.88 -21.46 4.88
N GLY A 340 -28.05 -22.05 6.07
CA GLY A 340 -27.07 -21.95 7.16
C GLY A 340 -27.06 -20.59 7.86
N LEU A 341 -28.15 -19.82 7.76
CA LEU A 341 -28.33 -18.45 8.26
C LEU A 341 -29.55 -18.31 9.20
N GLY A 342 -30.03 -19.40 9.78
CA GLY A 342 -31.27 -19.42 10.58
C GLY A 342 -31.23 -18.59 11.88
N ASP A 343 -30.06 -18.14 12.31
CA ASP A 343 -29.87 -17.32 13.51
C ASP A 343 -28.76 -16.27 13.31
N GLN A 344 -28.90 -15.08 13.91
CA GLN A 344 -27.88 -14.04 13.80
C GLN A 344 -26.49 -14.50 14.29
N ARG A 345 -26.43 -15.44 15.25
CA ARG A 345 -25.19 -15.99 15.83
C ARG A 345 -24.41 -16.88 14.86
N VAL A 346 -25.04 -17.41 13.81
CA VAL A 346 -24.35 -18.22 12.80
C VAL A 346 -23.75 -17.38 11.68
N VAL A 347 -24.19 -16.13 11.53
CA VAL A 347 -23.55 -15.16 10.62
C VAL A 347 -22.15 -14.86 11.16
N SER A 348 -21.14 -15.25 10.39
CA SER A 348 -19.73 -15.07 10.77
C SER A 348 -19.36 -13.59 10.86
N ALA A 349 -18.48 -13.26 11.80
CA ALA A 349 -17.91 -11.91 11.90
C ALA A 349 -17.26 -11.46 10.57
N PRO A 350 -17.28 -10.16 10.24
CA PRO A 350 -16.73 -9.64 8.99
C PRO A 350 -15.25 -10.01 8.82
N ARG A 351 -14.89 -10.52 7.63
CA ARG A 351 -13.53 -10.91 7.24
C ARG A 351 -12.70 -9.69 6.82
N GLY A 352 -12.37 -8.84 7.79
CA GLY A 352 -11.64 -7.60 7.58
C GLY A 352 -12.54 -6.51 7.00
N PHE A 353 -11.99 -5.68 6.11
CA PHE A 353 -12.72 -4.61 5.42
C PHE A 353 -12.77 -4.85 3.92
N ALA A 354 -13.80 -4.31 3.26
CA ALA A 354 -13.91 -4.20 1.82
C ALA A 354 -14.25 -2.76 1.44
N VAL A 355 -13.64 -2.28 0.36
CA VAL A 355 -13.88 -0.96 -0.22
C VAL A 355 -14.27 -1.16 -1.68
N GLN A 356 -15.38 -0.57 -2.09
CA GLN A 356 -15.80 -0.48 -3.48
C GLN A 356 -15.59 0.95 -4.00
N ALA A 357 -15.07 1.07 -5.22
CA ALA A 357 -15.00 2.31 -5.98
C ALA A 357 -15.79 2.17 -7.29
N ARG A 358 -16.71 3.10 -7.55
CA ARG A 358 -17.54 3.12 -8.77
C ARG A 358 -16.82 3.83 -9.91
N VAL A 359 -16.39 3.06 -10.91
CA VAL A 359 -15.78 3.58 -12.13
C VAL A 359 -16.86 3.91 -13.15
N VAL A 360 -17.03 5.19 -13.47
CA VAL A 360 -18.07 5.69 -14.38
C VAL A 360 -17.46 6.38 -15.60
N ALA A 361 -18.16 6.30 -16.73
CA ALA A 361 -17.88 7.07 -17.92
C ALA A 361 -18.24 8.55 -17.73
N ARG A 362 -17.44 9.45 -18.28
CA ARG A 362 -17.62 10.91 -18.19
C ARG A 362 -18.00 11.60 -19.50
N GLY A 363 -18.15 10.82 -20.56
CA GLY A 363 -18.54 11.32 -21.89
C GLY A 363 -18.73 10.16 -22.86
N GLY A 364 -18.96 10.49 -24.12
CA GLY A 364 -18.96 9.51 -25.20
C GLY A 364 -17.54 9.03 -25.54
N GLY A 365 -17.43 7.82 -26.06
CA GLY A 365 -16.15 7.24 -26.45
C GLY A 365 -16.25 5.73 -26.65
N THR A 366 -15.22 5.16 -27.24
CA THR A 366 -15.12 3.72 -27.47
C THR A 366 -13.88 3.21 -26.75
N LEU A 367 -14.02 2.12 -26.01
CA LEU A 367 -12.91 1.50 -25.28
C LEU A 367 -11.86 0.99 -26.26
N SER A 368 -10.77 1.73 -26.43
CA SER A 368 -9.62 1.37 -27.30
C SER A 368 -8.57 0.54 -26.56
N ALA A 369 -8.61 0.53 -25.23
CA ALA A 369 -7.92 -0.42 -24.38
C ALA A 369 -8.76 -0.68 -23.12
N TYR A 370 -8.78 -1.93 -22.66
CA TYR A 370 -9.50 -2.33 -21.47
C TYR A 370 -8.77 -3.48 -20.79
N LYS A 371 -8.31 -3.27 -19.55
CA LYS A 371 -7.76 -4.33 -18.70
C LYS A 371 -8.14 -4.07 -17.24
N GLU A 372 -8.92 -4.99 -16.70
CA GLU A 372 -9.33 -4.97 -15.29
C GLU A 372 -8.14 -5.30 -14.37
N PRO A 373 -8.08 -4.71 -13.16
CA PRO A 373 -7.11 -5.12 -12.14
C PRO A 373 -7.44 -6.52 -11.62
N THR A 374 -6.41 -7.25 -11.18
CA THR A 374 -6.56 -8.64 -10.72
C THR A 374 -5.68 -8.90 -9.48
N GLY A 375 -5.84 -10.07 -8.86
CA GLY A 375 -4.99 -10.52 -7.77
C GLY A 375 -5.75 -10.77 -6.46
N PRO A 376 -5.05 -11.24 -5.41
CA PRO A 376 -5.69 -11.63 -4.15
C PRO A 376 -6.48 -10.48 -3.50
N GLY A 377 -7.75 -10.71 -3.23
CA GLY A 377 -8.67 -9.72 -2.63
C GLY A 377 -8.94 -8.51 -3.51
N VAL A 378 -8.84 -8.66 -4.83
CA VAL A 378 -9.34 -7.72 -5.84
C VAL A 378 -10.45 -8.42 -6.63
N ARG A 379 -11.65 -7.84 -6.63
CA ARG A 379 -12.81 -8.26 -7.41
C ARG A 379 -13.25 -7.10 -8.29
N VAL A 380 -13.61 -7.39 -9.54
CA VAL A 380 -14.15 -6.41 -10.48
C VAL A 380 -15.45 -6.94 -11.06
N ASP A 381 -16.52 -6.18 -10.85
CA ASP A 381 -17.83 -6.43 -11.46
C ASP A 381 -18.05 -5.33 -12.50
N ALA A 382 -17.99 -5.67 -13.79
CA ALA A 382 -17.98 -4.69 -14.88
C ALA A 382 -18.73 -5.16 -16.13
N CYS A 383 -18.97 -4.22 -17.05
CA CYS A 383 -19.57 -4.50 -18.36
C CYS A 383 -18.73 -3.98 -19.56
N GLY A 384 -17.52 -3.50 -19.30
CA GLY A 384 -16.60 -3.00 -20.33
C GLY A 384 -15.84 -4.12 -21.04
N TYR A 385 -15.50 -3.90 -22.30
CA TYR A 385 -14.58 -4.73 -23.08
C TYR A 385 -13.97 -3.91 -24.22
N LEU A 386 -12.89 -4.41 -24.83
CA LEU A 386 -12.24 -3.74 -25.96
C LEU A 386 -13.21 -3.57 -27.14
N GLY A 387 -13.36 -2.33 -27.63
CA GLY A 387 -14.26 -1.96 -28.72
C GLY A 387 -15.67 -1.58 -28.26
N TYR A 388 -16.00 -1.66 -26.97
CA TYR A 388 -17.32 -1.31 -26.46
C TYR A 388 -17.52 0.22 -26.38
N THR A 389 -18.67 0.68 -26.87
CA THR A 389 -19.13 2.07 -26.81
C THR A 389 -20.35 2.13 -25.90
N PRO A 390 -20.22 2.58 -24.63
CA PRO A 390 -21.36 2.66 -23.73
C PRO A 390 -22.43 3.62 -24.27
N PRO A 391 -23.72 3.21 -24.37
CA PRO A 391 -24.76 4.10 -24.85
C PRO A 391 -25.02 5.24 -23.85
N PRO A 392 -25.08 6.51 -24.29
CA PRO A 392 -25.23 7.67 -23.40
C PRO A 392 -26.61 7.75 -22.73
N GLN A 393 -27.59 6.96 -23.19
CA GLN A 393 -28.95 6.94 -22.63
C GLN A 393 -29.04 6.23 -21.26
N PHE A 394 -28.05 5.41 -20.90
CA PHE A 394 -28.05 4.62 -19.66
C PHE A 394 -27.11 5.17 -18.60
N ASP A 395 -27.19 4.59 -17.40
CA ASP A 395 -26.29 4.89 -16.30
C ASP A 395 -24.81 4.73 -16.72
N PRO A 396 -23.92 5.69 -16.34
CA PRO A 396 -22.54 5.69 -16.78
C PRO A 396 -21.63 4.69 -16.05
N LEU A 397 -22.13 3.91 -15.08
CA LEU A 397 -21.34 2.90 -14.37
C LEU A 397 -20.78 1.85 -15.33
N LEU A 398 -19.45 1.81 -15.42
CA LEU A 398 -18.73 0.88 -16.27
C LEU A 398 -18.22 -0.33 -15.49
N ALA A 399 -17.71 -0.09 -14.27
CA ALA A 399 -17.14 -1.11 -13.41
C ALA A 399 -17.24 -0.74 -11.92
N LYS A 400 -17.27 -1.76 -11.07
CA LYS A 400 -17.13 -1.68 -9.61
C LYS A 400 -15.83 -2.37 -9.23
N VAL A 401 -14.85 -1.62 -8.74
CA VAL A 401 -13.60 -2.19 -8.23
C VAL A 401 -13.76 -2.40 -6.74
N VAL A 402 -13.71 -3.66 -6.30
CA VAL A 402 -13.98 -4.07 -4.92
C VAL A 402 -12.72 -4.74 -4.36
N CYS A 403 -12.09 -4.14 -3.36
CA CYS A 403 -10.88 -4.67 -2.76
C CYS A 403 -11.09 -4.97 -1.28
N SER A 404 -10.62 -6.13 -0.82
CA SER A 404 -10.80 -6.62 0.55
C SER A 404 -9.48 -6.88 1.27
N SER A 405 -9.47 -6.73 2.59
CA SER A 405 -8.28 -6.89 3.45
C SER A 405 -8.38 -8.09 4.39
N SER A 406 -8.96 -9.20 3.94
CA SER A 406 -9.29 -10.33 4.81
C SER A 406 -8.11 -10.93 5.60
N SER A 407 -6.88 -10.88 5.07
CA SER A 407 -5.69 -11.39 5.78
C SER A 407 -5.14 -10.43 6.85
N SER A 408 -5.24 -9.12 6.64
CA SER A 408 -4.69 -8.10 7.56
C SER A 408 -5.73 -7.51 8.49
N ALA A 409 -7.03 -7.72 8.20
CA ALA A 409 -8.17 -7.11 8.88
C ALA A 409 -8.07 -5.58 9.02
N SER A 410 -7.33 -4.91 8.13
CA SER A 410 -7.02 -3.49 8.22
C SER A 410 -7.80 -2.69 7.18
N PHE A 411 -8.50 -1.64 7.62
CA PHE A 411 -9.19 -0.70 6.75
C PHE A 411 -8.21 0.02 5.82
N ALA A 412 -7.07 0.49 6.35
CA ALA A 412 -6.01 1.11 5.55
C ALA A 412 -5.50 0.16 4.46
N SER A 413 -5.37 -1.14 4.76
CA SER A 413 -4.96 -2.15 3.78
C SER A 413 -5.98 -2.35 2.65
N ALA A 414 -7.29 -2.27 2.94
CA ALA A 414 -8.33 -2.34 1.91
C ALA A 414 -8.32 -1.09 1.02
N LEU A 415 -8.16 0.11 1.61
CA LEU A 415 -8.00 1.37 0.88
C LEU A 415 -6.76 1.36 -0.02
N ASP A 416 -5.60 1.01 0.51
CA ASP A 416 -4.35 0.99 -0.26
C ASP A 416 -4.40 -0.05 -1.39
N ARG A 417 -5.09 -1.18 -1.16
CA ARG A 417 -5.34 -2.15 -2.23
C ARG A 417 -6.27 -1.60 -3.30
N THR A 418 -7.31 -0.87 -2.92
CA THR A 418 -8.21 -0.20 -3.87
C THR A 418 -7.46 0.81 -4.71
N LEU A 419 -6.60 1.64 -4.10
CA LEU A 419 -5.74 2.59 -4.82
C LEU A 419 -4.85 1.89 -5.85
N ARG A 420 -4.14 0.82 -5.45
CA ARG A 420 -3.34 0.01 -6.40
C ARG A 420 -4.17 -0.60 -7.51
N ALA A 421 -5.35 -1.15 -7.20
CA ALA A 421 -6.24 -1.71 -8.21
C ALA A 421 -6.71 -0.64 -9.22
N LEU A 422 -6.96 0.60 -8.77
CA LEU A 422 -7.27 1.72 -9.65
C LEU A 422 -6.06 2.19 -10.48
N ASP A 423 -4.83 2.03 -9.98
CA ASP A 423 -3.61 2.27 -10.77
C ASP A 423 -3.40 1.21 -11.85
N GLU A 424 -3.79 -0.03 -11.59
CA GLU A 424 -3.70 -1.16 -12.52
C GLU A 424 -4.84 -1.22 -13.54
N PHE A 425 -5.95 -0.50 -13.29
CA PHE A 425 -7.11 -0.48 -14.19
C PHE A 425 -6.82 0.35 -15.44
N HIS A 426 -6.56 -0.33 -16.56
CA HIS A 426 -6.34 0.32 -17.84
C HIS A 426 -7.65 0.52 -18.59
N ILE A 427 -8.04 1.78 -18.80
CA ILE A 427 -9.17 2.17 -19.64
C ILE A 427 -8.72 3.31 -20.56
N ALA A 428 -8.75 3.08 -21.87
CA ALA A 428 -8.41 4.09 -22.88
C ALA A 428 -9.53 4.28 -23.92
N GLY A 429 -9.60 5.47 -24.53
CA GLY A 429 -10.60 5.82 -25.55
C GLY A 429 -11.98 6.23 -25.02
N LEU A 430 -12.21 6.09 -23.71
CA LEU A 430 -13.40 6.56 -23.00
C LEU A 430 -12.97 7.32 -21.73
N PRO A 431 -13.30 8.62 -21.59
CA PRO A 431 -13.01 9.36 -20.36
C PRO A 431 -13.74 8.77 -19.15
N THR A 432 -13.04 8.58 -18.03
CA THR A 432 -13.62 8.02 -16.79
C THR A 432 -13.31 8.87 -15.56
N ASN A 433 -13.88 8.48 -14.41
CA ASN A 433 -13.58 9.07 -13.10
C ASN A 433 -12.39 8.46 -12.34
N LEU A 434 -11.58 7.59 -12.97
CA LEU A 434 -10.44 6.93 -12.32
C LEU A 434 -9.51 7.89 -11.54
N PRO A 435 -9.05 9.03 -12.12
CA PRO A 435 -8.16 9.94 -11.38
C PRO A 435 -8.82 10.55 -10.13
N GLN A 436 -10.12 10.86 -10.21
CA GLN A 436 -10.86 11.41 -9.07
C GLN A 436 -11.04 10.38 -7.96
N LEU A 437 -11.32 9.12 -8.30
CA LEU A 437 -11.43 8.05 -7.30
C LEU A 437 -10.13 7.92 -6.50
N LYS A 438 -8.97 8.02 -7.16
CA LYS A 438 -7.66 7.98 -6.47
C LYS A 438 -7.48 9.16 -5.52
N THR A 439 -7.85 10.37 -5.93
CA THR A 439 -7.79 11.56 -5.08
C THR A 439 -8.74 11.45 -3.89
N ILE A 440 -9.97 10.98 -4.11
CA ILE A 440 -10.98 10.79 -3.06
C ILE A 440 -10.53 9.74 -2.03
N LEU A 441 -10.06 8.58 -2.47
CA LEU A 441 -9.57 7.50 -1.59
C LEU A 441 -8.30 7.88 -0.83
N SER A 442 -7.51 8.82 -1.36
CA SER A 442 -6.33 9.35 -0.68
C SER A 442 -6.65 10.45 0.34
N HIS A 443 -7.88 10.98 0.35
CA HIS A 443 -8.27 12.08 1.21
C HIS A 443 -8.23 11.68 2.70
N PRO A 444 -7.68 12.53 3.60
CA PRO A 444 -7.54 12.19 5.03
C PRO A 444 -8.84 11.77 5.71
N ALA A 445 -9.97 12.41 5.41
CA ALA A 445 -11.25 12.06 6.00
C ALA A 445 -11.71 10.63 5.61
N VAL A 446 -11.45 10.21 4.37
CA VAL A 446 -11.75 8.85 3.91
C VAL A 446 -10.80 7.85 4.56
N ARG A 447 -9.49 8.16 4.60
CA ARG A 447 -8.48 7.28 5.22
C ARG A 447 -8.69 7.10 6.72
N ALA A 448 -9.22 8.11 7.41
CA ALA A 448 -9.57 8.05 8.82
C ALA A 448 -10.90 7.30 9.10
N GLY A 449 -11.69 7.01 8.07
CA GLY A 449 -13.04 6.43 8.23
C GLY A 449 -14.08 7.43 8.75
N ASP A 450 -13.85 8.73 8.55
CA ASP A 450 -14.68 9.83 9.05
C ASP A 450 -15.38 10.61 7.93
N ALA A 451 -15.48 10.03 6.72
CA ALA A 451 -16.13 10.67 5.60
C ALA A 451 -17.59 11.03 5.91
N ARG A 452 -18.03 12.21 5.46
CA ARG A 452 -19.40 12.72 5.60
C ARG A 452 -20.06 12.87 4.24
N THR A 453 -21.38 12.83 4.18
CA THR A 453 -22.14 13.07 2.93
C THR A 453 -21.86 14.42 2.28
N SER A 454 -21.35 15.39 3.05
CA SER A 454 -20.95 16.70 2.57
C SER A 454 -19.53 16.78 2.02
N LEU A 455 -18.69 15.73 2.17
CA LEU A 455 -17.25 15.79 1.87
C LEU A 455 -16.95 16.35 0.47
N LEU A 456 -17.58 15.79 -0.57
CA LEU A 456 -17.31 16.21 -1.96
C LEU A 456 -17.91 17.58 -2.31
N ALA A 457 -18.88 18.06 -1.51
CA ALA A 457 -19.41 19.41 -1.65
C ALA A 457 -18.54 20.46 -0.94
N GLU A 458 -17.94 20.09 0.19
CA GLU A 458 -17.03 20.94 0.99
C GLU A 458 -15.65 21.04 0.34
N GLU A 459 -15.21 20.00 -0.36
CA GLU A 459 -13.88 19.92 -0.98
C GLU A 459 -13.99 19.76 -2.52
N PRO A 460 -14.51 20.77 -3.25
CA PRO A 460 -14.78 20.66 -4.70
C PRO A 460 -13.53 20.39 -5.54
N GLN A 461 -12.33 20.66 -5.03
CA GLN A 461 -11.07 20.30 -5.68
C GLN A 461 -10.88 18.79 -5.86
N LEU A 462 -11.56 17.95 -5.04
CA LEU A 462 -11.60 16.50 -5.25
C LEU A 462 -12.33 16.10 -6.55
N LEU A 463 -13.11 17.03 -7.11
CA LEU A 463 -13.84 16.87 -8.37
C LEU A 463 -13.13 17.53 -9.55
N ALA A 464 -12.01 18.21 -9.34
CA ALA A 464 -11.26 18.84 -10.41
C ALA A 464 -10.71 17.77 -11.39
N PRO A 465 -10.65 18.06 -12.70
CA PRO A 465 -9.95 17.21 -13.64
C PRO A 465 -8.45 17.24 -13.28
N THR A 466 -7.95 16.17 -12.68
CA THR A 466 -6.51 15.94 -12.54
C THR A 466 -5.99 15.39 -13.85
N ALA A 467 -4.78 15.81 -14.25
CA ALA A 467 -4.10 15.22 -15.40
C ALA A 467 -4.06 13.70 -15.22
N LEU A 468 -4.30 12.96 -16.31
CA LEU A 468 -4.10 11.52 -16.31
C LEU A 468 -2.67 11.24 -15.84
N ASP A 469 -2.52 10.57 -14.70
CA ASP A 469 -1.21 10.05 -14.28
C ASP A 469 -0.59 9.32 -15.46
N ALA A 470 0.69 9.57 -15.73
CA ALA A 470 1.47 8.73 -16.62
C ALA A 470 1.34 7.29 -16.06
N GLY A 471 0.56 6.45 -16.75
CA GLY A 471 0.20 5.13 -16.26
C GLY A 471 1.43 4.33 -15.82
N ASN A 472 1.22 3.35 -14.93
CA ASN A 472 2.31 2.45 -14.55
C ASN A 472 2.95 1.79 -15.79
N GLY A 473 4.19 1.30 -15.67
CA GLY A 473 4.92 0.73 -16.82
C GLY A 473 4.18 -0.40 -17.55
N ALA A 474 3.26 -1.11 -16.90
CA ALA A 474 2.42 -2.13 -17.52
C ALA A 474 1.29 -1.52 -18.38
N VAL A 475 0.67 -0.42 -17.95
CA VAL A 475 -0.31 0.34 -18.76
C VAL A 475 0.38 0.91 -20.00
N ALA A 476 1.55 1.53 -19.84
CA ALA A 476 2.34 2.06 -20.96
C ALA A 476 2.74 0.97 -21.97
N LEU A 477 3.11 -0.23 -21.50
CA LEU A 477 3.38 -1.39 -22.36
C LEU A 477 2.14 -1.82 -23.16
N LEU A 478 0.98 -1.88 -22.52
CA LEU A 478 -0.27 -2.26 -23.19
C LEU A 478 -0.70 -1.23 -24.23
N GLU A 479 -0.53 0.07 -23.95
CA GLU A 479 -0.74 1.12 -24.95
C GLU A 479 0.26 1.03 -26.11
N GLN A 480 1.53 0.70 -25.84
CA GLN A 480 2.52 0.44 -26.87
C GLN A 480 2.16 -0.79 -27.72
N GLN A 481 1.66 -1.85 -27.10
CA GLN A 481 1.27 -3.08 -27.77
C GLN A 481 0.02 -2.87 -28.64
N ALA A 482 -0.98 -2.12 -28.15
CA ALA A 482 -2.13 -1.69 -28.95
C ALA A 482 -1.68 -0.92 -30.20
N ARG A 483 -0.79 0.08 -30.04
CA ARG A 483 -0.17 0.82 -31.15
C ARG A 483 0.55 -0.11 -32.14
N SER A 484 1.25 -1.13 -31.66
CA SER A 484 1.99 -2.07 -32.52
C SER A 484 1.12 -3.04 -33.33
N LEU A 485 -0.10 -3.31 -32.88
CA LEU A 485 -1.05 -4.21 -33.54
C LEU A 485 -1.86 -3.51 -34.65
N GLY A 486 -1.55 -2.25 -34.97
CA GLY A 486 -2.37 -1.44 -35.88
C GLY A 486 -3.76 -1.13 -35.31
N ILE A 487 -3.94 -1.35 -34.00
CA ILE A 487 -5.06 -0.77 -33.27
C ILE A 487 -4.64 0.67 -33.02
N ASP A 488 -4.78 1.49 -34.05
CA ASP A 488 -4.64 2.93 -33.91
C ASP A 488 -5.60 3.36 -32.80
N ALA A 489 -5.06 3.70 -31.63
CA ALA A 489 -5.68 4.75 -30.86
C ALA A 489 -5.82 5.91 -31.85
N PRO A 490 -6.99 6.51 -32.07
CA PRO A 490 -7.12 7.64 -32.98
C PRO A 490 -6.24 8.77 -32.47
N THR A 491 -4.98 8.77 -32.91
CA THR A 491 -4.03 9.85 -32.74
C THR A 491 -4.46 10.90 -33.72
N GLY A 492 -5.26 11.85 -33.24
CA GLY A 492 -5.46 13.12 -33.92
C GLY A 492 -6.30 13.05 -35.20
N VAL A 493 -7.44 12.37 -35.20
CA VAL A 493 -8.61 12.78 -35.96
C VAL A 493 -9.81 12.40 -35.11
N HIS A 494 -10.54 13.38 -34.56
CA HIS A 494 -11.95 13.16 -34.26
C HIS A 494 -12.56 12.52 -35.50
N PRO A 495 -13.03 11.25 -35.49
CA PRO A 495 -14.06 10.92 -36.45
C PRO A 495 -15.17 11.93 -36.12
N PRO A 496 -15.61 12.76 -37.08
CA PRO A 496 -16.68 13.70 -36.77
C PRO A 496 -17.81 12.85 -36.19
N PRO A 497 -18.34 13.20 -35.00
CA PRO A 497 -19.67 12.75 -34.66
C PRO A 497 -20.54 13.12 -35.85
N ALA A 498 -21.51 12.28 -36.20
CA ALA A 498 -22.48 12.63 -37.22
C ALA A 498 -22.96 14.09 -36.98
N SER A 499 -22.54 14.99 -37.89
CA SER A 499 -22.90 16.40 -37.98
C SER A 499 -22.85 17.23 -36.67
N PHE A 500 -21.70 17.81 -36.32
CA PHE A 500 -21.66 19.04 -35.52
C PHE A 500 -20.99 20.18 -36.30
N ALA A 501 -21.60 21.36 -36.24
CA ALA A 501 -21.14 22.59 -36.90
C ALA A 501 -19.71 22.98 -36.47
N PRO A 502 -18.92 23.68 -37.32
CA PRO A 502 -17.57 24.12 -37.00
C PRO A 502 -17.51 24.92 -35.67
N ALA A 503 -16.41 24.77 -34.94
CA ALA A 503 -16.16 25.47 -33.69
C ALA A 503 -16.06 26.99 -33.92
N LEU A 504 -16.66 27.79 -33.03
CA LEU A 504 -16.60 29.25 -33.09
C LEU A 504 -15.17 29.75 -32.78
N GLU A 505 -14.64 30.64 -33.62
CA GLU A 505 -13.35 31.30 -33.36
C GLU A 505 -13.50 32.34 -32.23
N VAL A 506 -12.55 32.35 -31.29
CA VAL A 506 -12.53 33.28 -30.14
C VAL A 506 -11.32 34.19 -30.28
N ASN A 507 -11.54 35.49 -30.53
CA ASN A 507 -10.47 36.46 -30.70
C ASN A 507 -9.95 37.01 -29.35
N PRO A 508 -8.71 37.52 -29.29
CA PRO A 508 -8.16 38.16 -28.09
C PRO A 508 -9.07 39.30 -27.60
N GLY A 509 -9.49 39.25 -26.32
CA GLY A 509 -10.42 40.22 -25.73
C GLY A 509 -11.88 39.75 -25.69
N GLN A 510 -12.20 38.57 -26.24
CA GLN A 510 -13.52 37.94 -26.17
C GLN A 510 -13.55 36.80 -25.14
N HIS A 511 -14.73 36.52 -24.57
CA HIS A 511 -14.96 35.40 -23.66
C HIS A 511 -15.74 34.28 -24.36
N ALA A 512 -15.19 33.06 -24.30
CA ALA A 512 -15.87 31.86 -24.77
C ALA A 512 -16.88 31.37 -23.73
N VAL A 513 -18.11 31.09 -24.16
CA VAL A 513 -19.13 30.41 -23.35
C VAL A 513 -19.13 28.95 -23.76
N ALA A 514 -18.53 28.10 -22.93
CA ALA A 514 -18.44 26.66 -23.15
C ALA A 514 -19.48 25.89 -22.33
N CYS A 515 -20.02 24.81 -22.88
CA CYS A 515 -20.94 23.93 -22.17
C CYS A 515 -20.19 23.13 -21.08
N PRO A 516 -20.58 23.21 -19.80
CA PRO A 516 -19.92 22.51 -18.70
C PRO A 516 -20.24 21.01 -18.69
N MET A 517 -21.25 20.58 -19.43
CA MET A 517 -21.65 19.18 -19.57
C MET A 517 -22.27 18.91 -20.95
N ALA A 518 -22.25 17.65 -21.39
CA ALA A 518 -22.92 17.23 -22.61
C ALA A 518 -24.42 17.03 -22.36
N GLY A 519 -25.27 17.51 -23.25
CA GLY A 519 -26.74 17.44 -23.10
C GLY A 519 -27.47 17.99 -24.33
N ALA A 520 -28.80 17.84 -24.35
CA ALA A 520 -29.67 18.39 -25.39
C ALA A 520 -30.09 19.83 -25.04
N VAL A 521 -30.10 20.75 -25.99
CA VAL A 521 -30.57 22.12 -25.81
C VAL A 521 -32.09 22.10 -25.58
N VAL A 522 -32.54 22.58 -24.42
CA VAL A 522 -33.96 22.68 -24.06
C VAL A 522 -34.52 24.03 -24.44
N GLU A 523 -33.72 25.09 -24.25
CA GLU A 523 -34.15 26.46 -24.48
C GLU A 523 -32.93 27.31 -24.86
N LEU A 524 -33.09 28.24 -25.82
CA LEU A 524 -32.04 29.14 -26.26
C LEU A 524 -32.55 30.59 -26.11
N ARG A 525 -31.89 31.41 -25.27
CA ARG A 525 -32.36 32.75 -24.89
C ARG A 525 -31.52 33.89 -25.45
N ALA A 526 -30.29 33.62 -25.87
CA ALA A 526 -29.42 34.59 -26.51
C ALA A 526 -29.03 34.12 -27.92
N GLN A 527 -28.85 35.07 -28.83
CA GLN A 527 -28.34 34.86 -30.19
C GLN A 527 -27.21 35.86 -30.47
N GLU A 528 -26.58 35.77 -31.63
CA GLU A 528 -25.62 36.77 -32.10
C GLU A 528 -26.24 38.19 -32.04
N ASP A 529 -25.41 39.17 -31.70
CA ASP A 529 -25.76 40.57 -31.40
C ASP A 529 -26.62 40.82 -30.14
N THR A 530 -26.87 39.80 -29.31
CA THR A 530 -27.61 39.97 -28.05
C THR A 530 -26.73 40.64 -26.98
N VAL A 531 -27.21 41.73 -26.39
CA VAL A 531 -26.59 42.38 -25.23
C VAL A 531 -27.03 41.66 -23.95
N VAL A 532 -26.06 41.21 -23.14
CA VAL A 532 -26.33 40.45 -21.90
C VAL A 532 -25.57 41.06 -20.71
N ALA A 533 -26.15 40.98 -19.53
CA ALA A 533 -25.49 41.27 -18.27
C ALA A 533 -24.80 40.02 -17.69
N ALA A 534 -23.82 40.20 -16.82
CA ALA A 534 -23.20 39.09 -16.11
C ALA A 534 -24.25 38.33 -15.29
N GLY A 535 -24.36 37.01 -15.50
CA GLY A 535 -25.36 36.15 -14.87
C GLY A 535 -26.65 35.92 -15.67
N ASP A 536 -26.86 36.64 -16.77
CA ASP A 536 -28.04 36.41 -17.64
C ASP A 536 -28.02 35.01 -18.25
N THR A 537 -29.20 34.39 -18.37
CA THR A 537 -29.35 33.07 -18.95
C THR A 537 -29.18 33.12 -20.47
N LEU A 538 -28.20 32.37 -20.99
CA LEU A 538 -27.90 32.26 -22.41
C LEU A 538 -28.63 31.08 -23.07
N LEU A 539 -28.56 29.90 -22.46
CA LEU A 539 -29.29 28.70 -22.91
C LEU A 539 -29.45 27.70 -21.76
N ILE A 540 -30.37 26.74 -21.92
CA ILE A 540 -30.64 25.66 -20.97
C ILE A 540 -30.37 24.32 -21.64
N LEU A 541 -29.62 23.45 -20.95
CA LEU A 541 -29.30 22.09 -21.40
C LEU A 541 -30.03 21.06 -20.55
N SER A 542 -30.48 19.96 -21.15
CA SER A 542 -30.94 18.76 -20.47
C SER A 542 -29.91 17.65 -20.65
N ALA A 543 -29.31 17.24 -19.55
CA ALA A 543 -28.38 16.14 -19.48
C ALA A 543 -28.79 15.24 -18.33
N MET A 544 -28.85 13.92 -18.55
CA MET A 544 -29.26 12.97 -17.51
C MET A 544 -30.63 13.33 -16.86
N LYS A 545 -31.56 13.90 -17.65
CA LYS A 545 -32.87 14.40 -17.20
C LYS A 545 -32.81 15.54 -16.16
N MET A 546 -31.69 16.26 -16.08
CA MET A 546 -31.55 17.48 -15.29
C MET A 546 -31.31 18.67 -16.21
N GLU A 547 -32.01 19.77 -15.93
CA GLU A 547 -31.81 21.04 -16.62
C GLU A 547 -30.64 21.81 -15.99
N SER A 548 -29.70 22.25 -16.81
CA SER A 548 -28.56 23.06 -16.42
C SER A 548 -28.57 24.37 -17.20
N VAL A 549 -28.61 25.47 -16.47
CA VAL A 549 -28.65 26.83 -17.03
C VAL A 549 -27.23 27.30 -17.33
N ILE A 550 -26.99 27.74 -18.56
CA ILE A 550 -25.73 28.36 -18.98
C ILE A 550 -25.93 29.87 -18.91
N THR A 551 -25.09 30.55 -18.14
CA THR A 551 -25.19 31.99 -17.91
C THR A 551 -24.01 32.77 -18.49
N ALA A 552 -24.21 34.07 -18.73
CA ALA A 552 -23.18 34.95 -19.25
C ALA A 552 -22.09 35.23 -18.18
N PRO A 553 -20.80 34.95 -18.46
CA PRO A 553 -19.72 35.16 -17.50
C PRO A 553 -19.39 36.64 -17.25
N CYS A 554 -19.76 37.54 -18.16
CA CYS A 554 -19.56 38.98 -18.02
C CYS A 554 -20.68 39.75 -18.75
N ALA A 555 -20.82 41.04 -18.45
CA ALA A 555 -21.63 41.93 -19.26
C ALA A 555 -20.94 42.19 -20.61
N GLY A 556 -21.69 42.13 -21.70
CA GLY A 556 -21.12 42.23 -23.05
C GLY A 556 -22.14 41.94 -24.15
N VAL A 557 -21.65 41.89 -25.39
CA VAL A 557 -22.46 41.54 -26.58
C VAL A 557 -22.04 40.17 -27.09
N VAL A 558 -22.99 39.28 -27.33
CA VAL A 558 -22.74 38.00 -28.01
C VAL A 558 -22.34 38.31 -29.45
N THR A 559 -21.09 38.06 -29.83
CA THR A 559 -20.54 38.41 -31.15
C THR A 559 -20.44 37.23 -32.09
N ALA A 560 -20.59 36.00 -31.58
CA ALA A 560 -20.79 34.82 -32.40
C ALA A 560 -21.60 33.81 -31.58
N ALA A 561 -22.57 33.15 -32.22
CA ALA A 561 -23.33 32.08 -31.60
C ALA A 561 -23.39 30.88 -32.55
N GLN A 562 -23.29 29.67 -31.99
CA GLN A 562 -23.37 28.46 -32.79
C GLN A 562 -24.82 28.28 -33.23
N ALA A 563 -25.03 27.84 -34.48
CA ALA A 563 -26.37 27.58 -35.01
C ALA A 563 -27.00 26.34 -34.34
N LEU A 564 -27.58 26.54 -33.16
CA LEU A 564 -28.21 25.52 -32.33
C LEU A 564 -29.74 25.75 -32.29
N SER A 565 -30.50 24.68 -32.45
CA SER A 565 -31.94 24.63 -32.27
C SER A 565 -32.31 23.87 -31.00
N VAL A 566 -33.52 24.10 -30.48
CA VAL A 566 -34.06 23.28 -29.37
C VAL A 566 -34.13 21.81 -29.81
N GLY A 567 -33.51 20.93 -29.02
CA GLY A 567 -33.35 19.50 -29.29
C GLY A 567 -31.94 19.09 -29.74
N ASP A 568 -31.09 20.04 -30.15
CA ASP A 568 -29.73 19.74 -30.59
C ASP A 568 -28.84 19.32 -29.43
N ASN A 569 -27.95 18.36 -29.64
CA ASN A 569 -26.99 17.93 -28.62
C ASN A 569 -25.75 18.82 -28.62
N VAL A 570 -25.21 19.11 -27.44
CA VAL A 570 -23.91 19.78 -27.26
C VAL A 570 -22.99 18.91 -26.41
N ALA A 571 -21.68 19.01 -26.66
CA ALA A 571 -20.66 18.28 -25.92
C ALA A 571 -20.07 19.10 -24.76
N VAL A 572 -19.44 18.40 -23.80
CA VAL A 572 -18.64 19.05 -22.75
C VAL A 572 -17.52 19.88 -23.39
N GLY A 573 -17.38 21.14 -23.01
CA GLY A 573 -16.36 22.05 -23.53
C GLY A 573 -16.67 22.67 -24.89
N GLN A 574 -17.79 22.32 -25.52
CA GLN A 574 -18.21 22.94 -26.79
C GLN A 574 -18.53 24.42 -26.56
N VAL A 575 -17.86 25.30 -27.31
CA VAL A 575 -18.11 26.74 -27.27
C VAL A 575 -19.37 27.03 -28.08
N VAL A 576 -20.41 27.47 -27.39
CA VAL A 576 -21.75 27.71 -27.96
C VAL A 576 -21.99 29.18 -28.29
N MET A 577 -21.30 30.09 -27.59
CA MET A 577 -21.37 31.55 -27.81
C MET A 577 -20.02 32.21 -27.49
N VAL A 578 -19.75 33.35 -28.12
CA VAL A 578 -18.59 34.21 -27.88
C VAL A 578 -19.08 35.60 -27.50
N LEU A 579 -18.56 36.17 -26.42
CA LEU A 579 -18.96 37.47 -25.88
C LEU A 579 -17.82 38.47 -26.01
N THR A 580 -18.11 39.68 -26.50
CA THR A 580 -17.20 40.83 -26.39
C THR A 580 -17.64 41.69 -25.20
N PRO A 581 -16.80 41.86 -24.16
CA PRO A 581 -17.13 42.71 -23.02
C PRO A 581 -17.33 44.17 -23.45
N THR A 582 -18.35 44.86 -22.91
CA THR A 582 -18.52 46.30 -23.09
C THR A 582 -17.56 47.05 -22.17
N GLU A 583 -16.81 48.03 -22.70
CA GLU A 583 -15.77 48.76 -21.96
C GLU A 583 -16.28 49.32 -20.62
N GLY A 584 -15.65 48.91 -19.52
CA GLY A 584 -15.96 49.36 -18.16
C GLY A 584 -15.84 48.30 -17.06
N ALA A 585 -15.62 47.03 -17.38
CA ALA A 585 -15.49 45.95 -16.39
C ALA A 585 -14.04 45.43 -16.27
N ASP A 586 -13.27 46.11 -15.41
CA ASP A 586 -12.07 45.67 -14.67
C ASP A 586 -11.16 44.58 -15.32
N THR A 587 -10.36 45.00 -16.29
CA THR A 587 -9.19 44.24 -16.78
C THR A 587 -8.05 44.33 -15.77
N ARG A 588 -8.00 43.38 -14.82
CA ARG A 588 -6.81 43.15 -13.97
C ARG A 588 -6.28 41.73 -14.09
N HIS A 589 -5.84 41.37 -15.29
CA HIS A 589 -4.81 40.34 -15.44
C HIS A 589 -3.76 40.81 -16.46
N PRO A 590 -2.52 41.12 -16.04
CA PRO A 590 -1.45 41.44 -16.98
C PRO A 590 -1.12 40.19 -17.80
N GLN A 591 -1.05 40.32 -19.12
CA GLN A 591 -0.48 39.28 -19.98
C GLN A 591 1.01 39.11 -19.64
N PRO A 592 1.48 37.89 -19.34
CA PRO A 592 2.89 37.67 -19.12
C PRO A 592 3.64 37.65 -20.48
N PRO A 593 4.97 37.94 -20.50
CA PRO A 593 5.77 38.04 -21.72
C PRO A 593 5.78 36.71 -22.51
N ALA A 594 6.14 36.76 -23.79
CA ALA A 594 6.11 35.62 -24.73
C ALA A 594 6.85 34.33 -24.26
N ASP A 595 7.82 34.45 -23.35
CA ASP A 595 8.53 33.29 -22.77
C ASP A 595 7.71 32.54 -21.71
N ALA A 596 6.65 33.15 -21.18
CA ALA A 596 5.76 32.60 -20.14
C ALA A 596 4.73 31.58 -20.66
N GLN A 597 4.66 31.36 -21.98
CA GLN A 597 3.89 30.25 -22.56
C GLN A 597 4.63 28.92 -22.55
N THR A 598 5.89 28.91 -22.07
CA THR A 598 6.71 27.70 -21.98
C THR A 598 7.00 27.34 -20.52
N TRP A 599 7.36 26.08 -20.26
CA TRP A 599 7.82 25.66 -18.94
C TRP A 599 9.25 26.11 -18.61
N ALA A 600 9.94 26.81 -19.52
CA ALA A 600 11.34 27.22 -19.35
C ALA A 600 11.59 28.04 -18.08
N PRO A 601 10.77 29.05 -17.71
CA PRO A 601 11.00 29.81 -16.48
C PRO A 601 10.92 28.96 -15.21
N VAL A 602 10.04 27.96 -15.17
CA VAL A 602 9.92 27.03 -14.03
C VAL A 602 11.14 26.11 -13.98
N LEU A 603 11.62 25.63 -15.14
CA LEU A 603 12.85 24.85 -15.22
C LEU A 603 14.09 25.67 -14.83
N ASP A 604 14.14 26.95 -15.18
CA ASP A 604 15.21 27.87 -14.79
C ASP A 604 15.20 28.11 -13.28
N GLN A 605 14.02 28.23 -12.65
CA GLN A 605 13.90 28.28 -11.19
C GLN A 605 14.38 26.99 -10.53
N VAL A 606 14.01 25.82 -11.07
CA VAL A 606 14.50 24.52 -10.58
C VAL A 606 16.03 24.43 -10.71
N ALA A 607 16.58 24.83 -11.85
CA ALA A 607 18.01 24.87 -12.09
C ALA A 607 18.73 25.82 -11.12
N ALA A 608 18.17 27.01 -10.85
CA ALA A 608 18.70 27.96 -9.88
C ALA A 608 18.74 27.36 -8.46
N LEU A 609 17.65 26.71 -8.00
CA LEU A 609 17.62 26.03 -6.70
C LEU A 609 18.65 24.90 -6.61
N GLN A 610 18.78 24.09 -7.67
CA GLN A 610 19.79 23.04 -7.75
C GLN A 610 21.21 23.60 -7.69
N GLN A 611 21.50 24.70 -8.40
CA GLN A 611 22.81 25.35 -8.37
C GLN A 611 23.13 25.94 -6.99
N LEU A 612 22.16 26.56 -6.31
CA LEU A 612 22.33 27.03 -4.93
C LEU A 612 22.62 25.88 -3.96
N ALA A 613 21.90 24.75 -4.09
CA ALA A 613 22.13 23.56 -3.28
C ALA A 613 23.53 22.95 -3.50
N LEU A 614 23.98 22.89 -4.76
CA LEU A 614 25.31 22.42 -5.12
C LEU A 614 26.40 23.34 -4.58
N LYS A 615 26.24 24.66 -4.78
CA LYS A 615 27.19 25.68 -4.31
C LYS A 615 27.35 25.64 -2.78
N ARG A 616 26.26 25.40 -2.03
CA ARG A 616 26.30 25.33 -0.57
C ARG A 616 27.24 24.23 -0.06
N LEU A 617 27.24 23.05 -0.67
CA LEU A 617 28.05 21.90 -0.22
C LEU A 617 29.38 21.76 -0.98
N ALA A 618 29.65 22.64 -1.95
CA ALA A 618 30.88 22.61 -2.74
C ALA A 618 32.15 22.80 -1.88
N PRO A 619 33.29 22.26 -2.33
CA PRO A 619 34.60 22.61 -1.76
C PRO A 619 34.82 24.12 -1.74
N GLY A 620 35.24 24.66 -0.59
CA GLY A 620 35.45 26.11 -0.41
C GLY A 620 34.20 26.93 -0.09
N SER A 621 33.05 26.29 0.19
CA SER A 621 31.85 26.98 0.67
C SER A 621 32.08 27.74 1.98
N ASP A 622 31.58 28.97 2.04
CA ASP A 622 31.59 29.82 3.24
C ASP A 622 30.44 29.49 4.22
N ASP A 623 29.62 28.47 3.94
CA ASP A 623 28.56 28.01 4.85
C ASP A 623 29.19 27.61 6.21
N PRO A 624 28.78 28.22 7.33
CA PRO A 624 29.39 27.95 8.64
C PRO A 624 29.32 26.49 9.08
N GLY A 625 28.27 25.76 8.65
CA GLY A 625 28.11 24.33 8.89
C GLY A 625 29.15 23.52 8.14
N VAL A 626 29.39 23.84 6.87
CA VAL A 626 30.41 23.19 6.02
C VAL A 626 31.82 23.50 6.52
N VAL A 627 32.12 24.76 6.83
CA VAL A 627 33.43 25.16 7.41
C VAL A 627 33.70 24.41 8.71
N ARG A 628 32.70 24.31 9.60
CA ARG A 628 32.82 23.54 10.85
C ARG A 628 32.99 22.04 10.62
N GLN A 629 32.30 21.47 9.63
CA GLN A 629 32.41 20.04 9.29
C GLN A 629 33.83 19.73 8.77
N ARG A 630 34.34 20.53 7.84
CA ARG A 630 35.71 20.40 7.32
C ARG A 630 36.78 20.66 8.37
N GLY A 631 36.59 21.64 9.24
CA GLY A 631 37.50 21.92 10.36
C GLY A 631 37.64 20.76 11.36
N ARG A 632 36.74 19.76 11.30
CA ARG A 632 36.80 18.50 12.05
C ARG A 632 37.33 17.32 11.24
N GLY A 633 37.86 17.56 10.04
CA GLY A 633 38.41 16.53 9.16
C GLY A 633 37.36 15.64 8.49
N LYS A 634 36.09 16.08 8.40
CA LYS A 634 34.99 15.30 7.82
C LYS A 634 34.63 15.78 6.42
N LEU A 635 34.35 14.83 5.53
CA LEU A 635 33.74 15.08 4.22
C LEU A 635 32.28 15.53 4.37
N THR A 636 31.79 16.29 3.40
CA THR A 636 30.36 16.63 3.26
C THR A 636 29.56 15.42 2.76
N CYS A 637 28.24 15.42 2.91
CA CYS A 637 27.40 14.31 2.46
C CYS A 637 27.49 14.07 0.94
N ARG A 638 27.63 15.12 0.11
CA ARG A 638 27.81 14.98 -1.34
C ARG A 638 29.15 14.36 -1.71
N GLU A 639 30.25 14.83 -1.11
CA GLU A 639 31.58 14.22 -1.31
C GLU A 639 31.58 12.74 -0.91
N ARG A 640 30.87 12.38 0.16
CA ARG A 640 30.73 10.97 0.58
C ARG A 640 29.94 10.13 -0.42
N ILE A 641 28.88 10.68 -1.01
CA ILE A 641 28.11 10.00 -2.07
C ILE A 641 28.99 9.82 -3.31
N GLU A 642 29.68 10.86 -3.75
CA GLU A 642 30.59 10.82 -4.90
C GLU A 642 31.72 9.82 -4.70
N LEU A 643 32.28 9.72 -3.48
CA LEU A 643 33.29 8.72 -3.14
C LEU A 643 32.74 7.28 -3.18
N LEU A 644 31.47 7.08 -2.84
CA LEU A 644 30.83 5.77 -2.75
C LEU A 644 30.32 5.24 -4.09
N VAL A 645 29.79 6.11 -4.96
CA VAL A 645 29.20 5.71 -6.24
C VAL A 645 30.21 5.82 -7.37
N ASP A 646 29.89 5.26 -8.52
CA ASP A 646 30.70 5.38 -9.73
C ASP A 646 30.54 6.79 -10.30
N ASP A 647 31.60 7.35 -10.88
CA ASP A 647 31.64 8.71 -11.40
C ASP A 647 30.46 9.02 -12.33
N GLY A 648 29.74 10.10 -12.05
CA GLY A 648 28.60 10.57 -12.84
C GLY A 648 27.34 9.68 -12.78
N SER A 649 27.32 8.64 -11.94
CA SER A 649 26.20 7.70 -11.89
C SER A 649 25.06 8.12 -10.96
N PHE A 650 25.32 9.02 -9.99
CA PHE A 650 24.34 9.40 -8.99
C PHE A 650 23.22 10.28 -9.55
N ARG A 651 21.98 9.89 -9.27
CA ARG A 651 20.75 10.62 -9.60
C ARG A 651 20.02 10.94 -8.31
N GLU A 652 20.09 12.20 -7.90
CA GLU A 652 19.43 12.68 -6.69
C GLU A 652 17.91 12.74 -6.85
N VAL A 653 17.17 12.31 -5.82
CA VAL A 653 15.72 12.46 -5.74
C VAL A 653 15.38 13.62 -4.81
N GLY A 654 14.46 14.48 -5.25
CA GLY A 654 14.04 15.64 -4.47
C GLY A 654 15.17 16.65 -4.26
N SER A 655 15.93 16.96 -5.30
CA SER A 655 17.08 17.88 -5.28
C SER A 655 16.71 19.32 -4.90
N VAL A 656 15.45 19.71 -5.12
CA VAL A 656 14.91 21.03 -4.77
C VAL A 656 14.08 21.02 -3.49
N ALA A 657 14.03 19.90 -2.76
CA ALA A 657 13.39 19.86 -1.45
C ALA A 657 14.17 20.71 -0.45
N GLY A 658 13.52 21.69 0.17
CA GLY A 658 14.16 22.64 1.08
C GLY A 658 13.29 23.88 1.28
N PHE A 659 13.92 24.96 1.75
CA PHE A 659 13.26 26.25 1.98
C PHE A 659 13.93 27.31 1.09
N ALA A 660 13.17 27.89 0.17
CA ALA A 660 13.60 29.02 -0.65
C ALA A 660 13.02 30.33 -0.09
N SER A 661 13.80 31.41 -0.14
CA SER A 661 13.32 32.77 0.05
C SER A 661 13.28 33.50 -1.28
N TYR A 662 12.25 34.31 -1.49
CA TYR A 662 12.01 35.04 -2.74
C TYR A 662 12.11 36.54 -2.52
N ALA A 663 12.60 37.26 -3.51
CA ALA A 663 12.53 38.73 -3.57
C ALA A 663 11.10 39.17 -3.91
N GLU A 664 10.84 40.48 -3.80
CA GLU A 664 9.53 41.07 -4.13
C GLU A 664 9.13 40.85 -5.59
N ASP A 665 10.10 40.65 -6.49
CA ASP A 665 9.89 40.34 -7.91
C ASP A 665 9.68 38.85 -8.20
N GLY A 666 9.65 38.00 -7.17
CA GLY A 666 9.49 36.54 -7.29
C GLY A 666 10.77 35.78 -7.65
N SER A 667 11.92 36.45 -7.80
CA SER A 667 13.22 35.79 -8.00
C SER A 667 13.71 35.10 -6.72
N ILE A 668 14.47 34.02 -6.86
CA ILE A 668 15.02 33.27 -5.71
C ILE A 668 16.21 34.04 -5.13
N LEU A 669 16.11 34.47 -3.86
CA LEU A 669 17.20 35.14 -3.14
C LEU A 669 18.19 34.16 -2.52
N ASP A 670 17.68 33.11 -1.88
CA ASP A 670 18.49 32.14 -1.15
C ASP A 670 17.72 30.81 -1.00
N PHE A 671 18.45 29.70 -0.85
CA PHE A 671 17.89 28.36 -0.75
C PHE A 671 18.63 27.53 0.29
N THR A 672 17.90 27.03 1.28
CA THR A 672 18.39 26.05 2.24
C THR A 672 17.85 24.65 1.87
N PRO A 673 18.66 23.76 1.28
CA PRO A 673 18.22 22.41 0.94
C PRO A 673 17.87 21.60 2.20
N ALA A 674 17.04 20.59 2.01
CA ALA A 674 16.75 19.59 3.03
C ALA A 674 18.05 18.94 3.50
N ASN A 675 18.15 18.67 4.79
CA ASN A 675 19.32 18.09 5.45
C ASN A 675 19.44 16.58 5.25
N HIS A 676 19.02 16.11 4.07
CA HIS A 676 19.15 14.73 3.61
C HIS A 676 19.29 14.72 2.09
N VAL A 677 20.42 14.18 1.62
CA VAL A 677 20.73 14.00 0.20
C VAL A 677 20.62 12.51 -0.09
N GLY A 678 19.84 12.14 -1.10
CA GLY A 678 19.70 10.74 -1.44
C GLY A 678 19.05 10.52 -2.79
N GLY A 679 19.22 9.31 -3.31
CA GLY A 679 18.89 8.95 -4.68
C GLY A 679 19.42 7.56 -4.99
N TRP A 680 19.68 7.29 -6.26
CA TRP A 680 20.34 6.05 -6.68
C TRP A 680 21.57 6.33 -7.52
N GLY A 681 22.57 5.47 -7.42
CA GLY A 681 23.80 5.52 -8.22
C GLY A 681 24.28 4.11 -8.51
N LYS A 682 25.39 3.97 -9.22
CA LYS A 682 26.05 2.68 -9.41
C LYS A 682 27.19 2.53 -8.41
N ILE A 683 27.41 1.33 -7.91
CA ILE A 683 28.57 0.95 -7.10
C ILE A 683 29.17 -0.26 -7.81
N ASP A 684 30.34 -0.09 -8.40
CA ASP A 684 31.05 -1.10 -9.19
C ASP A 684 30.15 -1.66 -10.32
N GLY A 685 29.44 -0.75 -11.01
CA GLY A 685 28.51 -1.06 -12.10
C GLY A 685 27.10 -1.46 -11.66
N ARG A 686 26.87 -1.73 -10.36
CA ARG A 686 25.56 -2.16 -9.84
C ARG A 686 24.76 -1.03 -9.24
N SER A 687 23.49 -0.90 -9.63
CA SER A 687 22.58 0.10 -9.06
C SER A 687 22.36 -0.12 -7.55
N ALA A 688 22.43 0.96 -6.77
CA ALA A 688 22.15 0.98 -5.34
C ALA A 688 21.45 2.29 -4.96
N VAL A 689 20.56 2.22 -3.98
CA VAL A 689 19.96 3.40 -3.35
C VAL A 689 20.93 3.91 -2.28
N VAL A 690 21.22 5.20 -2.30
CA VAL A 690 22.12 5.86 -1.34
C VAL A 690 21.38 6.97 -0.62
N CYS A 691 21.44 6.94 0.71
CA CYS A 691 20.82 7.91 1.61
C CYS A 691 21.91 8.54 2.48
N ALA A 692 22.03 9.86 2.53
CA ALA A 692 23.06 10.53 3.30
C ALA A 692 22.50 11.70 4.14
N ASP A 693 22.84 11.69 5.43
CA ASP A 693 22.51 12.79 6.33
C ASP A 693 23.44 13.98 6.10
N ASP A 694 22.87 15.19 5.98
CA ASP A 694 23.64 16.43 5.94
C ASP A 694 23.76 17.04 7.33
N PHE A 695 24.81 16.66 8.07
CA PHE A 695 25.08 17.19 9.41
C PHE A 695 25.36 18.70 9.44
N THR A 696 25.79 19.29 8.31
CA THR A 696 26.07 20.75 8.21
C THR A 696 24.80 21.56 8.48
N SER A 697 23.64 20.99 8.17
CA SER A 697 22.34 21.60 8.35
C SER A 697 21.68 21.08 9.64
N ARG A 698 21.79 21.89 10.70
CA ARG A 698 21.23 21.66 12.05
C ARG A 698 21.48 20.26 12.62
N GLY A 699 22.63 19.65 12.33
CA GLY A 699 23.02 18.36 12.91
C GLY A 699 22.17 17.15 12.47
N GLY A 700 21.46 17.26 11.35
CA GLY A 700 20.64 16.16 10.82
C GLY A 700 19.34 15.87 11.60
N HIS A 701 18.76 16.89 12.25
CA HIS A 701 17.47 16.80 12.98
C HIS A 701 16.24 16.90 12.07
N ALA A 702 15.09 16.42 12.54
CA ALA A 702 13.80 16.48 11.84
C ALA A 702 13.32 17.91 11.57
N ASP A 703 13.66 18.48 10.41
CA ASP A 703 13.05 19.69 9.86
C ASP A 703 12.75 19.45 8.36
N GLY A 704 11.68 20.04 7.82
CA GLY A 704 11.45 20.17 6.36
C GLY A 704 11.80 18.96 5.48
N ALA A 705 10.79 18.14 5.16
CA ALA A 705 10.82 17.08 4.13
C ALA A 705 11.80 15.88 4.31
N ILE A 706 12.69 15.84 5.33
CA ILE A 706 13.63 14.71 5.53
C ILE A 706 12.93 13.36 5.70
N SER A 707 11.92 13.29 6.57
CA SER A 707 11.23 12.04 6.88
C SER A 707 10.61 11.45 5.62
N ALA A 708 10.01 12.31 4.78
CA ALA A 708 9.49 11.92 3.48
C ALA A 708 10.60 11.45 2.53
N LYS A 709 11.74 12.16 2.40
CA LYS A 709 12.86 11.74 1.52
C LYS A 709 13.48 10.42 1.95
N SER A 710 13.81 10.27 3.23
CA SER A 710 14.45 9.05 3.74
C SER A 710 13.51 7.84 3.63
N ILE A 711 12.24 7.97 4.01
CA ILE A 711 11.26 6.88 3.91
C ILE A 711 11.00 6.52 2.44
N TYR A 712 10.90 7.51 1.56
CA TYR A 712 10.74 7.28 0.12
C TYR A 712 11.90 6.47 -0.44
N LEU A 713 13.15 6.84 -0.14
CA LEU A 713 14.33 6.13 -0.65
C LEU A 713 14.46 4.71 -0.06
N ASP A 714 14.18 4.55 1.24
CA ASP A 714 14.15 3.23 1.86
C ASP A 714 13.09 2.34 1.18
N ARG A 715 11.89 2.86 0.90
CA ARG A 715 10.86 2.13 0.13
C ARG A 715 11.28 1.87 -1.32
N LEU A 716 11.91 2.84 -1.97
CA LEU A 716 12.38 2.71 -3.35
C LEU A 716 13.36 1.54 -3.50
N SER A 717 14.21 1.29 -2.49
CA SER A 717 15.12 0.13 -2.50
C SER A 717 14.37 -1.20 -2.50
N LEU A 718 13.18 -1.29 -1.89
CA LEU A 718 12.32 -2.48 -1.91
C LEU A 718 11.64 -2.64 -3.27
N GLU A 719 11.01 -1.58 -3.75
CA GLU A 719 10.25 -1.59 -5.01
C GLU A 719 11.15 -1.89 -6.21
N LEU A 720 12.37 -1.34 -6.21
CA LEU A 720 13.38 -1.59 -7.24
C LEU A 720 14.29 -2.80 -6.95
N ARG A 721 14.17 -3.41 -5.77
CA ARG A 721 15.00 -4.55 -5.31
C ARG A 721 16.49 -4.26 -5.39
N LEU A 722 16.88 -3.06 -4.96
CA LEU A 722 18.26 -2.59 -4.99
C LEU A 722 18.87 -2.57 -3.58
N PRO A 723 20.19 -2.76 -3.44
CA PRO A 723 20.89 -2.52 -2.19
C PRO A 723 20.62 -1.12 -1.65
N SER A 724 20.46 -1.00 -0.33
CA SER A 724 20.30 0.27 0.38
C SER A 724 21.58 0.60 1.15
N VAL A 725 22.17 1.77 0.91
CA VAL A 725 23.36 2.25 1.61
C VAL A 725 23.04 3.55 2.34
N ARG A 726 23.24 3.56 3.66
CA ARG A 726 22.91 4.68 4.54
C ARG A 726 24.17 5.30 5.13
N LEU A 727 24.40 6.57 4.85
CA LEU A 727 25.50 7.38 5.37
C LEU A 727 24.98 8.21 6.54
N LEU A 728 25.20 7.69 7.75
CA LEU A 728 24.65 8.22 9.00
C LEU A 728 25.61 9.22 9.64
N ASP A 729 25.15 10.46 9.80
CA ASP A 729 25.87 11.54 10.50
C ASP A 729 24.85 12.51 11.09
N GLY A 730 24.36 12.20 12.30
CA GLY A 730 23.34 12.97 12.99
C GLY A 730 22.21 12.10 13.54
N SER A 731 21.01 12.69 13.65
CA SER A 731 19.83 11.98 14.17
C SER A 731 18.97 11.30 13.11
N SER A 732 19.34 11.43 11.83
CA SER A 732 18.62 10.88 10.66
C SER A 732 17.13 11.23 10.63
N GLY A 733 16.78 12.49 10.94
CA GLY A 733 15.39 12.92 11.05
C GLY A 733 14.71 12.56 12.38
N GLY A 734 15.50 12.38 13.45
CA GLY A 734 15.00 12.25 14.82
C GLY A 734 14.45 13.56 15.40
N GLY A 735 13.61 13.43 16.42
CA GLY A 735 12.92 14.56 17.07
C GLY A 735 13.87 15.60 17.67
N SER A 736 13.41 16.86 17.74
CA SER A 736 14.17 17.99 18.29
C SER A 736 13.45 18.61 19.49
N VAL A 737 14.17 18.84 20.59
CA VAL A 737 13.65 19.58 21.76
C VAL A 737 13.22 20.99 21.37
N ALA A 738 13.85 21.57 20.34
CA ALA A 738 13.46 22.88 19.83
C ALA A 738 12.00 22.92 19.31
N ALA A 739 11.43 21.77 18.92
CA ALA A 739 10.02 21.66 18.53
C ALA A 739 9.06 21.62 19.73
N MET A 740 9.55 21.43 20.96
CA MET A 740 8.73 21.48 22.17
C MET A 740 8.68 22.88 22.80
N VAL A 741 9.63 23.75 22.44
CA VAL A 741 9.72 25.11 22.98
C VAL A 741 8.65 25.99 22.32
N PRO A 742 7.71 26.57 23.10
CA PRO A 742 6.71 27.48 22.55
C PRO A 742 7.35 28.71 21.89
N ALA A 743 6.65 29.31 20.92
CA ALA A 743 7.11 30.56 20.32
C ALA A 743 7.30 31.65 21.38
N GLN A 744 8.49 32.24 21.44
CA GLN A 744 8.80 33.36 22.32
C GLN A 744 7.81 34.50 22.08
N LYS A 745 7.11 34.94 23.14
CA LYS A 745 6.23 36.11 23.10
C LYS A 745 7.07 37.35 22.77
N LYS A 746 6.60 38.18 21.83
CA LYS A 746 7.25 39.46 21.47
C LYS A 746 7.07 40.56 22.54
N GLU A 747 6.23 40.32 23.55
CA GLU A 747 6.00 41.23 24.67
C GLU A 747 6.58 40.62 25.95
N GLY A 748 7.59 41.29 26.53
CA GLY A 748 8.25 40.94 27.79
C GLY A 748 9.78 40.86 27.69
N GLU A 749 10.46 41.20 28.79
CA GLU A 749 11.92 41.08 28.93
C GLU A 749 12.33 39.60 29.04
N SER A 750 12.74 38.99 27.94
CA SER A 750 13.44 37.71 27.95
C SER A 750 14.92 37.94 27.67
N SER A 751 15.78 37.53 28.60
CA SER A 751 17.25 37.58 28.46
C SER A 751 17.82 36.35 27.74
N ALA A 752 16.98 35.36 27.40
CA ALA A 752 17.39 34.16 26.69
C ALA A 752 17.75 34.51 25.23
N LYS A 753 19.05 34.56 24.93
CA LYS A 753 19.56 34.67 23.56
C LYS A 753 19.47 33.30 22.89
N GLU A 754 18.45 33.09 22.06
CA GLU A 754 18.39 31.92 21.19
C GLU A 754 19.48 31.99 20.10
N SER A 755 20.07 30.85 19.77
CA SER A 755 21.21 30.80 18.86
C SER A 755 20.82 31.20 17.42
N ALA A 756 21.23 32.39 16.98
CA ALA A 756 21.15 32.85 15.58
C ALA A 756 22.25 32.24 14.67
N GLY A 757 22.92 31.19 15.13
CA GLY A 757 24.25 30.79 14.65
C GLY A 757 24.32 29.97 13.36
N ALA A 758 23.22 29.74 12.65
CA ALA A 758 23.27 29.12 11.33
C ALA A 758 22.02 29.51 10.53
N ILE A 759 22.24 30.00 9.31
CA ILE A 759 21.25 30.24 8.25
C ILE A 759 20.69 31.68 8.23
N LYS A 760 21.22 32.49 7.29
CA LYS A 760 20.78 33.86 6.98
C LYS A 760 19.48 33.91 6.15
N ALA A 761 19.06 32.79 5.56
CA ALA A 761 17.89 32.67 4.70
C ALA A 761 16.59 32.45 5.50
N GLY A 762 15.97 33.52 5.98
CA GLY A 762 14.51 33.67 6.18
C GLY A 762 13.66 32.46 6.61
N ARG A 763 14.11 31.55 7.49
CA ARG A 763 13.26 30.46 7.99
C ARG A 763 12.25 30.97 9.02
N PRO A 764 10.96 30.57 8.94
CA PRO A 764 10.13 30.49 10.13
C PRO A 764 10.80 29.49 11.10
N ARG A 765 10.78 29.77 12.41
CA ARG A 765 11.05 28.76 13.45
C ARG A 765 10.34 27.45 13.06
N VAL A 766 10.87 26.29 13.44
CA VAL A 766 10.01 25.11 13.60
C VAL A 766 8.95 25.54 14.60
N ALA A 767 7.78 25.93 14.10
CA ALA A 767 6.65 26.31 14.91
C ALA A 767 6.08 25.01 15.45
N GLY A 768 6.76 24.45 16.45
CA GLY A 768 6.12 23.48 17.31
C GLY A 768 4.92 24.16 17.95
N GLY A 769 3.77 23.49 18.00
CA GLY A 769 2.58 23.99 18.70
C GLY A 769 2.78 24.19 20.22
N GLY A 770 3.99 23.92 20.73
CA GLY A 770 4.28 23.75 22.14
C GLY A 770 3.76 22.42 22.65
N GLY A 771 4.41 21.88 23.69
CA GLY A 771 3.92 20.71 24.41
C GLY A 771 4.52 19.37 23.99
N SER A 772 4.08 18.32 24.70
CA SER A 772 4.54 16.94 24.49
C SER A 772 3.84 16.32 23.28
N HIS A 773 4.55 15.48 22.52
CA HIS A 773 3.99 14.72 21.41
C HIS A 773 4.43 13.26 21.49
N LEU A 774 3.58 12.35 21.01
CA LEU A 774 3.96 10.96 20.80
C LEU A 774 4.71 10.86 19.46
N PRO A 775 5.94 10.32 19.41
CA PRO A 775 6.64 10.07 18.16
C PRO A 775 5.84 9.10 17.27
N GLY A 776 5.80 9.35 15.97
CA GLY A 776 5.18 8.44 15.00
C GLY A 776 5.90 7.08 14.92
N GLU A 777 5.27 6.09 14.28
CA GLU A 777 5.89 4.77 14.06
C GLU A 777 7.23 4.91 13.32
N LEU A 778 8.27 4.22 13.80
CA LEU A 778 9.63 4.27 13.26
C LEU A 778 9.77 3.71 11.83
N GLY A 779 8.72 3.13 11.25
CA GLY A 779 8.78 2.37 9.99
C GLY A 779 9.34 0.96 10.16
N SER A 780 9.15 0.36 11.34
CA SER A 780 9.72 -0.96 11.71
C SER A 780 9.32 -2.09 10.75
N SER A 781 8.10 -2.05 10.22
CA SER A 781 7.61 -2.98 9.19
C SER A 781 8.40 -2.89 7.89
N MET A 782 8.68 -1.67 7.40
CA MET A 782 9.48 -1.43 6.19
C MET A 782 10.94 -1.89 6.37
N TYR A 783 11.58 -1.59 7.50
CA TYR A 783 12.94 -2.07 7.76
C TYR A 783 13.00 -3.60 7.85
N THR A 784 11.98 -4.23 8.42
CA THR A 784 11.85 -5.68 8.45
C THR A 784 11.79 -6.24 7.02
N GLU A 785 10.99 -5.63 6.14
CA GLU A 785 10.89 -6.04 4.75
C GLU A 785 12.21 -5.86 3.98
N GLN A 786 12.93 -4.75 4.22
CA GLN A 786 14.26 -4.53 3.64
C GLN A 786 15.24 -5.60 4.08
N LEU A 787 15.30 -5.88 5.38
CA LEU A 787 16.18 -6.90 5.94
C LEU A 787 15.82 -8.32 5.50
N CYS A 788 14.62 -8.56 4.96
CA CYS A 788 14.22 -9.83 4.34
C CYS A 788 14.48 -9.90 2.83
N SER A 789 14.84 -8.79 2.17
CA SER A 789 14.72 -8.65 0.71
C SER A 789 15.96 -8.11 -0.01
N VAL A 790 16.64 -7.11 0.55
CA VAL A 790 17.75 -6.40 -0.12
C VAL A 790 18.94 -6.22 0.82
N PRO A 791 20.20 -6.20 0.33
CA PRO A 791 21.34 -5.83 1.17
C PRO A 791 21.18 -4.41 1.73
N VAL A 792 21.54 -4.23 3.00
CA VAL A 792 21.43 -2.94 3.70
C VAL A 792 22.74 -2.67 4.40
N VAL A 793 23.41 -1.57 4.08
CA VAL A 793 24.71 -1.20 4.66
C VAL A 793 24.61 0.15 5.36
N ASN A 794 25.10 0.21 6.60
CA ASN A 794 25.07 1.42 7.42
C ASN A 794 26.49 1.92 7.71
N LEU A 795 26.80 3.13 7.27
CA LEU A 795 28.09 3.77 7.51
C LEU A 795 27.90 4.85 8.56
N LEU A 796 28.59 4.73 9.69
CA LEU A 796 28.58 5.72 10.76
C LEU A 796 29.77 6.65 10.53
N LEU A 797 29.46 7.85 10.03
CA LEU A 797 30.44 8.85 9.61
C LEU A 797 30.43 10.08 10.54
N GLY A 798 29.70 9.97 11.66
CA GLY A 798 29.71 10.97 12.70
C GLY A 798 28.89 10.64 13.93
N SER A 799 28.28 11.66 14.54
CA SER A 799 27.57 11.49 15.81
C SER A 799 26.16 10.97 15.52
N VAL A 800 25.97 9.66 15.65
CA VAL A 800 24.73 8.94 15.31
C VAL A 800 23.88 8.74 16.56
N VAL A 801 22.68 9.34 16.57
CA VAL A 801 21.84 9.43 17.79
C VAL A 801 20.36 9.16 17.52
N GLY A 802 19.61 8.73 18.52
CA GLY A 802 18.15 8.57 18.41
C GLY A 802 17.74 7.61 17.29
N ILE A 803 16.95 8.08 16.32
CA ILE A 803 16.53 7.25 15.16
C ILE A 803 17.73 6.80 14.33
N GLY A 804 18.73 7.65 14.14
CA GLY A 804 19.99 7.27 13.47
C GLY A 804 20.68 6.10 14.18
N ALA A 805 20.63 6.05 15.51
CA ALA A 805 21.22 4.95 16.27
C ALA A 805 20.46 3.63 16.09
N ALA A 806 19.12 3.68 16.00
CA ALA A 806 18.33 2.51 15.62
C ALA A 806 18.65 2.07 14.18
N LYS A 807 18.76 3.02 13.24
CA LYS A 807 19.12 2.71 11.84
C LYS A 807 20.49 2.05 11.73
N ALA A 808 21.46 2.43 12.55
CA ALA A 808 22.81 1.87 12.53
C ALA A 808 22.84 0.35 12.71
N VAL A 809 21.98 -0.18 13.59
CA VAL A 809 21.89 -1.62 13.87
C VAL A 809 20.89 -2.35 12.95
N LEU A 810 19.98 -1.62 12.30
CA LEU A 810 19.03 -2.17 11.32
C LEU A 810 19.67 -2.28 9.93
N GLY A 811 20.72 -3.10 9.82
CA GLY A 811 21.46 -3.36 8.60
C GLY A 811 22.11 -4.75 8.55
N HIS A 812 22.45 -5.19 7.34
CA HIS A 812 23.21 -6.42 7.11
C HIS A 812 24.69 -6.26 7.46
N PHE A 813 25.23 -5.05 7.25
CA PHE A 813 26.60 -4.70 7.57
C PHE A 813 26.66 -3.26 8.06
N SER A 814 27.48 -3.00 9.07
CA SER A 814 27.76 -1.66 9.55
C SER A 814 29.24 -1.39 9.75
N VAL A 815 29.66 -0.17 9.42
CA VAL A 815 31.05 0.28 9.60
C VAL A 815 31.08 1.64 10.27
N MET A 816 31.93 1.79 11.29
CA MET A 816 32.16 3.04 12.01
C MET A 816 33.55 3.56 11.71
N VAL A 817 33.69 4.87 11.50
CA VAL A 817 35.00 5.50 11.30
C VAL A 817 35.58 5.97 12.64
N ARG A 818 36.83 5.57 12.89
CA ARG A 818 37.57 5.87 14.11
C ARG A 818 37.60 7.37 14.40
N ASP A 819 37.47 7.74 15.68
CA ASP A 819 37.60 9.07 16.28
C ASP A 819 36.61 10.15 15.80
N ILE A 820 35.95 9.95 14.65
CA ILE A 820 35.01 10.92 14.08
C ILE A 820 33.55 10.50 14.28
N ALA A 821 33.29 9.21 14.47
CA ALA A 821 31.96 8.64 14.62
C ALA A 821 31.70 8.11 16.02
N GLN A 822 30.48 8.33 16.51
CA GLN A 822 30.01 7.84 17.80
C GLN A 822 28.56 7.39 17.67
N LEU A 823 28.19 6.30 18.34
CA LEU A 823 26.84 5.75 18.39
C LEU A 823 26.33 5.81 19.82
N PHE A 824 25.15 6.39 20.06
CA PHE A 824 24.54 6.35 21.39
C PHE A 824 23.03 6.61 21.32
N VAL A 825 22.30 6.01 22.26
CA VAL A 825 20.85 6.22 22.40
C VAL A 825 20.55 7.68 22.78
N ALA A 826 21.30 8.22 23.74
CA ALA A 826 21.21 9.61 24.19
C ALA A 826 22.61 10.18 24.43
N GLY A 827 22.79 11.47 24.16
CA GLY A 827 24.11 12.11 24.26
C GLY A 827 24.56 12.38 25.70
N PRO A 828 25.84 12.71 25.92
CA PRO A 828 26.39 12.92 27.25
C PRO A 828 25.64 13.89 28.18
N PRO A 829 25.08 15.03 27.70
CA PRO A 829 24.29 15.90 28.58
C PRO A 829 23.07 15.21 29.20
N VAL A 830 22.44 14.28 28.46
CA VAL A 830 21.29 13.50 28.94
C VAL A 830 21.74 12.47 29.96
N VAL A 831 22.85 11.78 29.69
CA VAL A 831 23.43 10.79 30.63
C VAL A 831 23.84 11.45 31.94
N ARG A 832 24.53 12.59 31.88
CA ARG A 832 24.89 13.38 33.06
C ARG A 832 23.67 13.72 33.91
N HIS A 833 22.61 14.18 33.27
CA HIS A 833 21.40 14.56 33.98
C HIS A 833 20.67 13.36 34.59
N ALA A 834 20.59 12.23 33.87
CA ALA A 834 19.86 11.05 34.30
C ALA A 834 20.63 10.15 35.29
N MET A 835 21.94 10.05 35.14
CA MET A 835 22.79 9.09 35.87
C MET A 835 23.74 9.75 36.88
N GLY A 836 23.89 11.09 36.84
CA GLY A 836 24.65 11.84 37.83
C GLY A 836 26.17 11.81 37.70
N TYR A 837 26.72 11.31 36.58
CA TYR A 837 28.16 11.30 36.31
C TYR A 837 28.51 11.91 34.95
N ASP A 838 29.75 12.40 34.83
CA ASP A 838 30.31 12.93 33.59
C ASP A 838 30.84 11.81 32.69
N ILE A 839 30.57 11.92 31.38
CA ILE A 839 31.11 11.03 30.36
C ILE A 839 31.34 11.81 29.07
N THR A 840 32.38 11.50 28.32
CA THR A 840 32.62 12.08 27.00
C THR A 840 31.83 11.33 25.92
N LYS A 841 31.73 11.90 24.70
CA LYS A 841 31.10 11.22 23.57
C LYS A 841 31.83 9.93 23.19
N GLU A 842 33.16 9.96 23.26
CA GLU A 842 34.01 8.83 22.88
C GLU A 842 33.91 7.69 23.89
N GLU A 843 33.95 8.00 25.19
CA GLU A 843 33.75 7.00 26.25
C GLU A 843 32.35 6.37 26.20
N LEU A 844 31.33 7.14 25.82
CA LEU A 844 29.94 6.66 25.76
C LEU A 844 29.65 5.83 24.51
N GLY A 845 30.17 6.24 23.35
CA GLY A 845 29.71 5.75 22.05
C GLY A 845 30.79 5.56 20.99
N GLY A 846 32.06 5.58 21.38
CA GLY A 846 33.18 5.32 20.46
C GLY A 846 33.25 3.87 20.00
N TRP A 847 34.22 3.61 19.12
CA TRP A 847 34.41 2.29 18.51
C TRP A 847 34.78 1.22 19.54
N GLN A 848 35.45 1.58 20.64
CA GLN A 848 35.82 0.65 21.72
C GLN A 848 34.59 0.04 22.38
N VAL A 849 33.43 0.68 22.28
CA VAL A 849 32.14 0.18 22.76
C VAL A 849 31.48 -0.64 21.66
N HIS A 850 31.16 -0.01 20.53
CA HIS A 850 30.20 -0.58 19.57
C HIS A 850 30.79 -1.59 18.59
N CYS A 851 32.09 -1.52 18.30
CA CYS A 851 32.75 -2.57 17.53
C CYS A 851 33.05 -3.82 18.38
N ARG A 852 32.98 -3.71 19.72
CA ARG A 852 33.27 -4.80 20.66
C ARG A 852 32.03 -5.51 21.21
N ASN A 853 30.86 -4.91 21.06
CA ASN A 853 29.59 -5.46 21.55
C ASN A 853 28.65 -5.95 20.42
N GLY A 854 29.09 -5.87 19.16
CA GLY A 854 28.33 -6.32 18.00
C GLY A 854 27.29 -5.34 17.44
N SER A 855 27.22 -4.11 17.97
CA SER A 855 26.33 -3.05 17.41
C SER A 855 26.86 -2.50 16.08
N VAL A 856 28.18 -2.50 15.91
CA VAL A 856 28.86 -2.17 14.65
C VAL A 856 29.77 -3.32 14.25
N ASP A 857 29.70 -3.76 13.00
CA ASP A 857 30.50 -4.90 12.54
C ASP A 857 31.99 -4.53 12.41
N ASN A 858 32.31 -3.49 11.65
CA ASN A 858 33.71 -3.16 11.34
C ASN A 858 34.09 -1.74 11.74
N LEU A 859 35.38 -1.57 12.01
CA LEU A 859 36.03 -0.28 12.24
C LEU A 859 36.84 0.09 11.00
N ALA A 860 36.68 1.31 10.52
CA ALA A 860 37.52 1.90 9.49
C ALA A 860 38.35 3.04 10.07
N GLU A 861 39.58 3.21 9.61
CA GLU A 861 40.47 4.31 9.99
C GLU A 861 40.08 5.61 9.28
N THR A 862 39.51 5.51 8.08
CA THR A 862 39.10 6.67 7.28
C THR A 862 37.73 6.47 6.62
N GLU A 863 37.12 7.57 6.16
CA GLU A 863 35.87 7.51 5.40
C GLU A 863 36.07 6.76 4.07
N GLN A 864 37.23 6.91 3.42
CA GLN A 864 37.60 6.19 2.20
C GLN A 864 37.62 4.67 2.42
N GLU A 865 38.22 4.23 3.53
CA GLU A 865 38.25 2.83 3.90
C GLU A 865 36.84 2.30 4.20
N ALA A 866 35.98 3.07 4.88
CA ALA A 866 34.58 2.68 5.11
C ALA A 866 33.81 2.49 3.79
N MET A 867 34.02 3.36 2.80
CA MET A 867 33.44 3.19 1.46
C MET A 867 34.00 1.95 0.77
N ALA A 868 35.31 1.71 0.84
CA ALA A 868 35.95 0.52 0.26
C ALA A 868 35.43 -0.78 0.89
N MET A 869 35.25 -0.82 2.21
CA MET A 869 34.63 -1.95 2.92
C MET A 869 33.18 -2.16 2.46
N THR A 870 32.43 -1.07 2.26
CA THR A 870 31.06 -1.13 1.76
C THR A 870 30.99 -1.73 0.36
N ARG A 871 31.80 -1.23 -0.59
CA ARG A 871 31.92 -1.79 -1.95
C ARG A 871 32.28 -3.27 -1.90
N ARG A 872 33.28 -3.61 -1.09
CA ARG A 872 33.77 -4.98 -0.94
C ARG A 872 32.71 -5.92 -0.36
N PHE A 873 32.04 -5.57 0.73
CA PHE A 873 30.93 -6.33 1.31
C PHE A 873 29.83 -6.59 0.26
N LEU A 874 29.42 -5.52 -0.41
CA LEU A 874 28.41 -5.54 -1.45
C LEU A 874 28.79 -6.43 -2.64
N SER A 875 30.07 -6.55 -2.96
CA SER A 875 30.54 -7.38 -4.07
C SER A 875 30.24 -8.87 -3.91
N TYR A 876 30.12 -9.39 -2.68
CA TYR A 876 29.83 -10.81 -2.44
C TYR A 876 28.33 -11.14 -2.53
N LEU A 877 27.47 -10.13 -2.36
CA LEU A 877 26.02 -10.31 -2.27
C LEU A 877 25.33 -10.05 -3.62
N PRO A 878 24.18 -10.68 -3.89
CA PRO A 878 23.30 -10.29 -5.00
C PRO A 878 22.69 -8.90 -4.77
N SER A 879 22.04 -8.31 -5.78
CA SER A 879 21.32 -7.03 -5.62
C SER A 879 20.12 -7.16 -4.68
N SER A 880 19.52 -8.35 -4.66
CA SER A 880 18.41 -8.73 -3.77
C SER A 880 18.35 -10.24 -3.60
N VAL A 881 17.52 -10.72 -2.67
CA VAL A 881 17.25 -12.16 -2.48
C VAL A 881 16.62 -12.85 -3.69
N TYR A 882 16.19 -12.09 -4.70
CA TYR A 882 15.64 -12.60 -5.96
C TYR A 882 16.71 -12.91 -7.00
N GLU A 883 17.97 -12.62 -6.69
CA GLU A 883 19.12 -12.81 -7.58
C GLU A 883 20.15 -13.75 -6.94
N THR A 884 20.97 -14.33 -7.81
CA THR A 884 22.07 -15.21 -7.40
C THR A 884 23.30 -14.39 -7.03
N PRO A 885 24.09 -14.80 -6.02
CA PRO A 885 25.35 -14.15 -5.70
C PRO A 885 26.27 -14.03 -6.93
N PRO A 886 26.91 -12.86 -7.15
CA PRO A 886 27.71 -12.62 -8.33
C PRO A 886 29.00 -13.45 -8.32
N VAL A 887 29.21 -14.22 -9.39
CA VAL A 887 30.43 -15.01 -9.63
C VAL A 887 31.38 -14.17 -10.47
N LEU A 888 32.61 -13.99 -9.98
CA LEU A 888 33.66 -13.30 -10.74
C LEU A 888 34.32 -14.27 -11.72
N PRO A 889 34.85 -13.78 -12.86
CA PRO A 889 35.63 -14.61 -13.75
C PRO A 889 36.89 -15.13 -13.03
N PRO A 890 37.34 -16.37 -13.32
CA PRO A 890 38.59 -16.90 -12.78
C PRO A 890 39.80 -16.02 -13.13
N THR A 891 40.72 -15.88 -12.18
CA THR A 891 42.00 -15.17 -12.39
C THR A 891 43.07 -16.17 -12.81
N ALA A 892 43.80 -15.88 -13.89
CA ALA A 892 44.83 -16.79 -14.42
C ALA A 892 45.97 -17.07 -13.40
N ASP A 893 46.28 -16.09 -12.54
CA ASP A 893 47.35 -16.18 -11.55
C ASP A 893 46.91 -16.87 -10.23
N ASP A 894 45.66 -17.32 -10.12
CA ASP A 894 45.14 -17.98 -8.91
C ASP A 894 44.29 -19.22 -9.25
N PRO A 895 44.91 -20.26 -9.84
CA PRO A 895 44.19 -21.40 -10.36
C PRO A 895 43.48 -22.20 -9.24
N PRO A 896 42.36 -22.90 -9.57
CA PRO A 896 41.56 -23.61 -8.58
C PRO A 896 42.30 -24.78 -7.92
N ASP A 897 43.36 -25.30 -8.54
CA ASP A 897 44.20 -26.39 -8.03
C ASP A 897 45.51 -25.91 -7.38
N ARG A 898 45.65 -24.60 -7.11
CA ARG A 898 46.79 -24.04 -6.37
C ARG A 898 46.96 -24.77 -5.03
N ARG A 899 48.20 -25.20 -4.77
CA ARG A 899 48.62 -25.83 -3.51
C ARG A 899 49.57 -24.90 -2.76
N GLU A 900 49.29 -24.69 -1.48
CA GLU A 900 50.11 -23.84 -0.60
C GLU A 900 50.85 -24.68 0.44
N GLU A 901 52.18 -24.78 0.32
CA GLU A 901 53.00 -25.64 1.18
C GLU A 901 52.85 -25.31 2.68
N GLU A 902 52.63 -24.04 3.02
CA GLU A 902 52.45 -23.58 4.40
C GLU A 902 51.29 -24.30 5.11
N LEU A 903 50.21 -24.65 4.39
CA LEU A 903 49.04 -25.34 4.95
C LEU A 903 49.39 -26.70 5.58
N PHE A 904 50.39 -27.39 5.04
CA PHE A 904 50.80 -28.70 5.55
C PHE A 904 51.44 -28.63 6.95
N SER A 905 52.10 -27.52 7.26
CA SER A 905 52.80 -27.29 8.52
C SER A 905 52.13 -26.26 9.44
N LEU A 906 51.06 -25.61 8.99
CA LEU A 906 50.42 -24.50 9.70
C LEU A 906 49.95 -24.89 11.10
N ILE A 907 49.43 -26.10 11.27
CA ILE A 907 48.97 -26.62 12.55
C ILE A 907 50.15 -27.27 13.30
N PRO A 908 50.57 -26.73 14.46
CA PRO A 908 51.68 -27.29 15.22
C PRO A 908 51.37 -28.70 15.72
N ARG A 909 52.38 -29.58 15.69
CA ARG A 909 52.29 -30.92 16.31
C ARG A 909 52.04 -30.85 17.81
N LYS A 910 52.57 -29.83 18.49
CA LYS A 910 52.30 -29.57 19.91
C LYS A 910 50.89 -29.00 20.06
N ARG A 911 49.97 -29.79 20.61
CA ARG A 911 48.53 -29.47 20.67
C ARG A 911 48.16 -28.22 21.47
N THR A 912 48.99 -27.81 22.43
CA THR A 912 48.77 -26.60 23.23
C THR A 912 49.19 -25.32 22.50
N THR A 913 49.88 -25.43 21.37
CA THR A 913 50.33 -24.27 20.59
C THR A 913 49.20 -23.81 19.66
N THR A 914 48.93 -22.52 19.64
CA THR A 914 47.91 -21.90 18.79
C THR A 914 48.44 -21.67 17.38
N PHE A 915 47.55 -21.42 16.41
CA PHE A 915 47.90 -21.10 15.03
C PHE A 915 46.93 -20.07 14.44
N ASP A 916 47.36 -19.37 13.39
CA ASP A 916 46.58 -18.33 12.74
C ASP A 916 45.61 -18.92 11.71
N ILE A 917 44.32 -18.86 12.02
CA ILE A 917 43.25 -19.34 11.15
C ILE A 917 42.94 -18.35 10.02
N ARG A 918 43.14 -17.05 10.22
CA ARG A 918 42.98 -16.05 9.14
C ARG A 918 44.03 -16.29 8.06
N ARG A 919 45.24 -16.69 8.46
CA ARG A 919 46.27 -17.16 7.53
C ARG A 919 45.82 -18.41 6.76
N ALA A 920 45.24 -19.40 7.44
CA ALA A 920 44.68 -20.58 6.79
C ALA A 920 43.62 -20.22 5.74
N ILE A 921 42.66 -19.36 6.11
CA ILE A 921 41.59 -18.90 5.21
C ILE A 921 42.20 -18.22 3.98
N SER A 922 43.15 -17.32 4.17
CA SER A 922 43.79 -16.56 3.09
C SER A 922 44.62 -17.43 2.14
N LEU A 923 45.25 -18.49 2.65
CA LEU A 923 46.01 -19.45 1.84
C LEU A 923 45.07 -20.32 0.97
N MET A 924 43.88 -20.67 1.48
CA MET A 924 42.92 -21.50 0.74
C MET A 924 42.08 -20.70 -0.26
N ALA A 925 41.55 -19.56 0.16
CA ALA A 925 40.65 -18.72 -0.63
C ALA A 925 41.39 -18.03 -1.80
N ASP A 926 40.62 -17.40 -2.68
CA ASP A 926 41.18 -16.56 -3.74
C ASP A 926 42.02 -15.44 -3.12
N ILE A 927 43.15 -15.12 -3.74
CA ILE A 927 44.12 -14.15 -3.23
C ILE A 927 43.44 -12.80 -3.01
N GLY A 928 43.55 -12.27 -1.78
CA GLY A 928 42.94 -10.99 -1.42
C GLY A 928 41.41 -11.03 -1.31
N SER A 929 40.77 -12.20 -1.31
CA SER A 929 39.31 -12.31 -1.25
C SER A 929 38.74 -12.38 0.16
N PHE A 930 39.53 -12.60 1.21
CA PHE A 930 39.00 -12.69 2.57
C PHE A 930 38.59 -11.32 3.14
N PHE A 931 37.29 -11.17 3.41
CA PHE A 931 36.67 -10.01 4.03
C PHE A 931 36.08 -10.40 5.39
N GLU A 932 36.78 -10.07 6.47
CA GLU A 932 36.35 -10.38 7.84
C GLU A 932 35.27 -9.42 8.33
N ILE A 933 34.26 -9.97 9.02
CA ILE A 933 33.14 -9.24 9.61
C ILE A 933 33.19 -9.39 11.13
N GLY A 934 33.13 -8.27 11.86
CA GLY A 934 33.16 -8.31 13.32
C GLY A 934 34.51 -8.67 13.94
N PRO A 935 35.68 -8.21 13.46
CA PRO A 935 36.98 -8.65 13.99
C PRO A 935 37.21 -8.31 15.48
N LEU A 936 36.41 -7.42 16.06
CA LEU A 936 36.54 -6.95 17.44
C LEU A 936 35.43 -7.44 18.40
N TRP A 937 34.42 -8.17 17.90
CA TRP A 937 33.33 -8.74 18.68
C TRP A 937 33.25 -10.26 18.48
N GLY A 938 32.89 -11.00 19.54
CA GLY A 938 32.86 -12.47 19.50
C GLY A 938 34.16 -13.05 18.95
N THR A 939 35.30 -12.56 19.45
CA THR A 939 36.64 -12.78 18.87
C THR A 939 37.16 -14.20 19.06
N ASP A 940 36.45 -15.04 19.81
CA ASP A 940 36.64 -16.49 19.79
C ASP A 940 36.20 -17.13 18.47
N GLN A 941 35.44 -16.42 17.62
CA GLN A 941 34.99 -16.88 16.31
C GLN A 941 35.36 -15.89 15.19
N ILE A 942 35.73 -16.42 14.04
CA ILE A 942 36.04 -15.69 12.80
C ILE A 942 34.86 -15.91 11.85
N THR A 943 34.32 -14.81 11.32
CA THR A 943 33.28 -14.85 10.29
C THR A 943 33.60 -13.87 9.17
N GLY A 944 33.09 -14.12 7.97
CA GLY A 944 33.36 -13.25 6.83
C GLY A 944 33.00 -13.85 5.49
N PHE A 945 33.45 -13.20 4.42
CA PHE A 945 33.28 -13.69 3.06
C PHE A 945 34.62 -13.98 2.40
N VAL A 946 34.61 -14.97 1.51
CA VAL A 946 35.74 -15.38 0.68
C VAL A 946 35.24 -15.68 -0.73
N ARG A 947 36.18 -15.82 -1.67
CA ARG A 947 35.90 -16.43 -2.97
C ARG A 947 36.73 -17.68 -3.17
N PHE A 948 36.18 -18.62 -3.93
CA PHE A 948 36.90 -19.78 -4.46
C PHE A 948 36.60 -19.87 -5.94
N ASN A 949 37.62 -19.66 -6.78
CA ASN A 949 37.49 -19.60 -8.23
C ASN A 949 36.40 -18.61 -8.68
N GLY A 950 36.34 -17.45 -8.03
CA GLY A 950 35.37 -16.38 -8.30
C GLY A 950 34.00 -16.55 -7.64
N TYR A 951 33.63 -17.73 -7.12
CA TYR A 951 32.36 -17.95 -6.44
C TYR A 951 32.39 -17.41 -5.00
N PRO A 952 31.40 -16.61 -4.56
CA PRO A 952 31.35 -16.08 -3.20
C PRO A 952 30.87 -17.14 -2.20
N MET A 953 31.48 -17.16 -1.01
CA MET A 953 31.18 -18.11 0.06
C MET A 953 31.31 -17.42 1.43
N GLY A 954 30.44 -17.76 2.38
CA GLY A 954 30.61 -17.39 3.78
C GLY A 954 31.67 -18.25 4.46
N VAL A 955 32.34 -17.73 5.49
CA VAL A 955 33.28 -18.51 6.30
C VAL A 955 32.93 -18.40 7.77
N ILE A 956 32.98 -19.54 8.48
CA ILE A 956 32.92 -19.60 9.94
C ILE A 956 34.10 -20.43 10.46
N ALA A 957 34.76 -19.95 11.51
CA ALA A 957 35.84 -20.67 12.16
C ALA A 957 35.99 -20.29 13.63
N SER A 958 36.52 -21.20 14.47
CA SER A 958 36.90 -20.89 15.86
C SER A 958 38.34 -20.40 15.95
N ASP A 959 38.60 -19.26 16.57
CA ASP A 959 39.94 -18.68 16.69
C ASP A 959 40.76 -19.28 17.84
N SER A 960 41.75 -20.10 17.49
CA SER A 960 42.61 -20.74 18.48
C SER A 960 43.52 -19.77 19.24
N GLN A 961 43.78 -18.56 18.70
CA GLN A 961 44.62 -17.54 19.34
C GLN A 961 43.87 -16.70 20.37
N HIS A 962 42.54 -16.81 20.42
CA HIS A 962 41.73 -16.18 21.46
C HIS A 962 42.12 -16.70 22.85
N ILE A 963 41.88 -15.90 23.91
CA ILE A 963 42.24 -16.27 25.29
C ILE A 963 41.55 -17.56 25.77
N ASN A 964 40.36 -17.86 25.25
CA ASN A 964 39.64 -19.11 25.50
C ASN A 964 40.03 -20.26 24.55
N GLY A 965 41.08 -20.08 23.75
CA GLY A 965 41.60 -21.09 22.82
C GLY A 965 40.57 -21.59 21.82
N GLY A 966 39.67 -20.73 21.33
CA GLY A 966 38.58 -21.06 20.40
C GLY A 966 37.30 -21.62 21.02
N ALA A 967 37.21 -21.72 22.35
CA ALA A 967 35.99 -22.17 23.02
C ALA A 967 34.84 -21.16 22.81
N LEU A 968 33.64 -21.67 22.53
CA LEU A 968 32.49 -20.85 22.16
C LEU A 968 31.95 -20.03 23.34
N THR A 969 31.98 -18.70 23.20
CA THR A 969 31.38 -17.76 24.16
C THR A 969 29.96 -17.35 23.76
N ALA A 970 29.23 -16.65 24.65
CA ALA A 970 27.91 -16.09 24.34
C ALA A 970 27.94 -15.12 23.14
N ASP A 971 28.98 -14.28 23.04
CA ASP A 971 29.18 -13.35 21.92
C ASP A 971 29.57 -14.10 20.65
N GLY A 972 30.47 -15.09 20.75
CA GLY A 972 30.82 -15.96 19.63
C GLY A 972 29.60 -16.68 19.03
N CYS A 973 28.70 -17.19 19.88
CA CYS A 973 27.44 -17.80 19.43
C CYS A 973 26.53 -16.80 18.72
N SER A 974 26.41 -15.58 19.25
CA SER A 974 25.59 -14.53 18.64
C SER A 974 26.14 -14.10 17.28
N LYS A 975 27.47 -13.94 17.19
CA LYS A 975 28.18 -13.61 15.93
C LYS A 975 27.97 -14.68 14.86
N LEU A 976 28.12 -15.96 15.20
CA LEU A 976 27.87 -17.06 14.28
C LEU A 976 26.43 -17.07 13.79
N THR A 977 25.47 -16.95 14.72
CA THR A 977 24.03 -16.92 14.39
C THR A 977 23.72 -15.82 13.38
N ARG A 978 24.26 -14.61 13.59
CA ARG A 978 24.08 -13.46 12.70
C ARG A 978 24.67 -13.70 11.31
N HIS A 979 25.85 -14.30 11.24
CA HIS A 979 26.52 -14.58 9.96
C HIS A 979 25.85 -15.72 9.17
N LEU A 980 25.34 -16.75 9.86
CA LEU A 980 24.59 -17.84 9.25
C LEU A 980 23.30 -17.36 8.61
N ASP A 981 22.54 -16.50 9.31
CA ASP A 981 21.32 -15.86 8.79
C ASP A 981 21.64 -15.02 7.54
N LEU A 982 22.73 -14.23 7.58
CA LEU A 982 23.19 -13.44 6.43
C LEU A 982 23.52 -14.31 5.21
N CYS A 983 24.28 -15.40 5.40
CA CYS A 983 24.64 -16.30 4.31
C CYS A 983 23.43 -17.02 3.73
N ASP A 984 22.52 -17.52 4.58
CA ASP A 984 21.32 -18.23 4.13
C ASP A 984 20.33 -17.33 3.40
N LEU A 985 20.18 -16.08 3.86
CA LEU A 985 19.29 -15.09 3.26
C LEU A 985 19.73 -14.74 1.82
N PHE A 986 21.03 -14.53 1.63
CA PHE A 986 21.60 -14.14 0.32
C PHE A 986 22.23 -15.31 -0.43
N HIS A 987 21.83 -16.54 -0.12
CA HIS A 987 22.15 -17.72 -0.92
C HIS A 987 23.65 -18.03 -1.04
N LEU A 988 24.45 -17.68 -0.04
CA LEU A 988 25.89 -17.94 0.01
C LEU A 988 26.17 -19.31 0.65
N PRO A 989 26.80 -20.26 -0.06
CA PRO A 989 27.34 -21.47 0.57
C PRO A 989 28.35 -21.11 1.67
N ILE A 990 28.57 -22.02 2.62
CA ILE A 990 29.42 -21.75 3.80
C ILE A 990 30.61 -22.71 3.87
N LEU A 991 31.80 -22.15 4.11
CA LEU A 991 33.02 -22.85 4.51
C LEU A 991 33.09 -22.87 6.04
N ASN A 992 33.08 -24.06 6.62
CA ASN A 992 33.07 -24.28 8.05
C ASN A 992 34.39 -24.91 8.50
N LEU A 993 35.25 -24.13 9.17
CA LEU A 993 36.59 -24.54 9.59
C LEU A 993 36.63 -24.80 11.11
N ILE A 994 36.94 -26.03 11.51
CA ILE A 994 36.73 -26.47 12.90
C ILE A 994 38.07 -26.65 13.63
N ASP A 995 38.28 -25.81 14.65
CA ASP A 995 39.22 -26.03 15.76
C ASP A 995 38.59 -25.60 17.09
N ASN A 996 37.54 -26.33 17.49
CA ASN A 996 36.71 -25.98 18.63
C ASN A 996 36.89 -26.98 19.81
N PRO A 997 37.33 -26.53 20.99
CA PRO A 997 37.48 -27.38 22.18
C PRO A 997 36.18 -27.59 22.98
N GLY A 998 35.08 -26.95 22.62
CA GLY A 998 33.82 -26.96 23.36
C GLY A 998 33.25 -25.57 23.60
N PHE A 999 32.22 -25.49 24.46
CA PHE A 999 31.76 -24.22 25.01
C PHE A 999 32.76 -23.67 26.03
N ALA A 1000 32.86 -22.35 26.13
CA ALA A 1000 33.61 -21.71 27.18
C ALA A 1000 32.96 -22.02 28.55
N VAL A 1001 33.76 -22.44 29.53
CA VAL A 1001 33.29 -22.88 30.85
C VAL A 1001 33.78 -21.93 31.95
N GLY A 1002 32.97 -21.75 33.00
CA GLY A 1002 33.31 -20.91 34.15
C GLY A 1002 32.20 -19.92 34.50
N LEU A 1003 32.22 -19.42 35.74
CA LEU A 1003 31.15 -18.58 36.30
C LEU A 1003 30.84 -17.34 35.42
N GLU A 1004 31.86 -16.72 34.84
CA GLU A 1004 31.70 -15.57 33.94
C GLU A 1004 30.90 -15.92 32.68
N HIS A 1005 31.19 -17.07 32.07
CA HIS A 1005 30.49 -17.55 30.86
C HIS A 1005 29.07 -18.04 31.15
N GLU A 1006 28.84 -18.60 32.33
CA GLU A 1006 27.48 -18.92 32.79
C GLU A 1006 26.65 -17.66 33.03
N THR A 1007 27.26 -16.63 33.64
CA THR A 1007 26.59 -15.34 33.93
C THR A 1007 26.17 -14.60 32.66
N THR A 1008 26.97 -14.70 31.60
CA THR A 1008 26.67 -14.11 30.29
C THR A 1008 25.66 -14.94 29.46
N GLY A 1009 25.20 -16.08 29.98
CA GLY A 1009 24.17 -16.90 29.35
C GLY A 1009 24.67 -17.74 28.16
N THR A 1010 25.93 -18.18 28.20
CA THR A 1010 26.56 -18.96 27.12
C THR A 1010 25.75 -20.21 26.74
N ILE A 1011 25.13 -20.91 27.70
CA ILE A 1011 24.26 -22.07 27.41
C ILE A 1011 23.07 -21.69 26.52
N ARG A 1012 22.39 -20.59 26.83
CA ARG A 1012 21.23 -20.11 26.06
C ARG A 1012 21.64 -19.70 24.65
N ARG A 1013 22.70 -18.89 24.53
CA ARG A 1013 23.22 -18.43 23.23
C ARG A 1013 23.77 -19.59 22.40
N GLY A 1014 24.38 -20.58 23.06
CA GLY A 1014 24.79 -21.83 22.43
C GLY A 1014 23.61 -22.59 21.84
N GLY A 1015 22.49 -22.67 22.56
CA GLY A 1015 21.24 -23.24 22.04
C GLY A 1015 20.70 -22.50 20.81
N GLU A 1016 20.69 -21.16 20.84
CA GLU A 1016 20.26 -20.31 19.71
C GLU A 1016 21.13 -20.57 18.46
N TRP A 1017 22.46 -20.60 18.61
CA TRP A 1017 23.39 -20.93 17.55
C TRP A 1017 23.18 -22.35 16.98
N MET A 1018 22.95 -23.34 17.85
CA MET A 1018 22.68 -24.72 17.42
C MET A 1018 21.42 -24.81 16.55
N ILE A 1019 20.36 -24.11 16.92
CA ILE A 1019 19.13 -24.07 16.12
C ILE A 1019 19.37 -23.31 14.81
N ALA A 1020 20.07 -22.18 14.84
CA ALA A 1020 20.40 -21.43 13.63
C ALA A 1020 21.17 -22.29 12.62
N PHE A 1021 22.23 -22.97 13.08
CA PHE A 1021 23.02 -23.85 12.23
C PHE A 1021 22.20 -25.02 11.64
N ALA A 1022 21.16 -25.48 12.36
CA ALA A 1022 20.26 -26.52 11.88
C ALA A 1022 19.19 -26.02 10.88
N GLN A 1023 18.84 -24.73 10.92
CA GLN A 1023 17.80 -24.14 10.06
C GLN A 1023 18.31 -23.63 8.72
N VAL A 1024 19.61 -23.33 8.62
CA VAL A 1024 20.26 -22.90 7.39
C VAL A 1024 20.03 -23.92 6.26
N ARG A 1025 19.72 -23.43 5.07
CA ARG A 1025 19.42 -24.25 3.88
C ARG A 1025 20.50 -24.17 2.82
N VAL A 1026 21.44 -23.22 2.91
CA VAL A 1026 22.60 -23.17 2.01
C VAL A 1026 23.54 -24.36 2.25
N PRO A 1027 24.22 -24.85 1.20
CA PRO A 1027 25.21 -25.92 1.31
C PRO A 1027 26.38 -25.54 2.22
N ILE A 1028 26.94 -26.52 2.94
CA ILE A 1028 28.08 -26.32 3.85
C ILE A 1028 29.21 -27.29 3.52
N PHE A 1029 30.41 -26.76 3.28
CA PHE A 1029 31.65 -27.52 3.18
C PHE A 1029 32.41 -27.39 4.49
N THR A 1030 32.70 -28.52 5.14
CA THR A 1030 33.27 -28.54 6.49
C THR A 1030 34.68 -29.14 6.47
N VAL A 1031 35.63 -28.46 7.11
CA VAL A 1031 37.00 -28.92 7.30
C VAL A 1031 37.27 -29.02 8.79
N LEU A 1032 37.44 -30.25 9.29
CA LEU A 1032 37.97 -30.47 10.63
C LEU A 1032 39.48 -30.27 10.57
N MET A 1033 39.96 -29.19 11.21
CA MET A 1033 41.37 -28.82 11.15
C MET A 1033 42.17 -29.47 12.28
N ARG A 1034 41.66 -29.36 13.51
CA ARG A 1034 42.32 -29.88 14.71
C ARG A 1034 41.31 -30.35 15.76
N ARG A 1035 40.75 -29.50 16.62
CA ARG A 1035 39.88 -29.95 17.73
C ARG A 1035 38.40 -29.95 17.35
N SER A 1036 37.66 -30.98 17.77
CA SER A 1036 36.20 -30.99 17.76
C SER A 1036 35.67 -31.75 18.97
N PHE A 1037 35.39 -31.04 20.07
CA PHE A 1037 34.98 -31.65 21.33
C PHE A 1037 33.63 -31.17 21.86
N GLY A 1038 32.95 -32.07 22.58
CA GLY A 1038 31.71 -31.77 23.28
C GLY A 1038 30.55 -31.42 22.35
N VAL A 1039 29.49 -30.87 22.93
CA VAL A 1039 28.26 -30.50 22.21
C VAL A 1039 28.54 -29.45 21.13
N ALA A 1040 29.37 -28.45 21.45
CA ALA A 1040 29.79 -27.41 20.54
C ALA A 1040 30.58 -27.96 19.33
N GLY A 1041 31.65 -28.72 19.56
CA GLY A 1041 32.44 -29.33 18.49
C GLY A 1041 31.60 -30.27 17.62
N ASN A 1042 30.71 -31.06 18.23
CA ASN A 1042 29.80 -31.92 17.49
C ASN A 1042 28.82 -31.13 16.61
N ASN A 1043 28.26 -30.03 17.11
CA ASN A 1043 27.35 -29.20 16.32
C ASN A 1043 28.05 -28.63 15.08
N TYR A 1044 29.28 -28.12 15.25
CA TYR A 1044 30.14 -27.72 14.15
C TYR A 1044 30.37 -28.85 13.13
N ALA A 1045 30.69 -30.06 13.59
CA ALA A 1045 31.04 -31.20 12.73
C ALA A 1045 29.83 -31.95 12.13
N THR A 1046 28.59 -31.56 12.46
CA THR A 1046 27.36 -32.24 12.01
C THR A 1046 26.36 -31.25 11.39
N PRO A 1047 26.73 -30.55 10.29
CA PRO A 1047 25.81 -29.67 9.57
C PRO A 1047 24.54 -30.43 9.16
N ARG A 1048 23.38 -29.80 9.39
CA ARG A 1048 22.07 -30.39 9.06
C ARG A 1048 21.56 -29.96 7.68
N SER A 1049 22.13 -28.90 7.12
CA SER A 1049 21.84 -28.48 5.76
C SER A 1049 22.37 -29.52 4.75
N ARG A 1050 21.72 -29.61 3.60
CA ARG A 1050 22.12 -30.52 2.51
C ARG A 1050 22.19 -29.78 1.17
N PRO A 1051 23.15 -30.13 0.31
CA PRO A 1051 24.24 -31.09 0.54
C PRO A 1051 25.30 -30.53 1.51
N SER A 1052 25.94 -31.43 2.26
CA SER A 1052 27.09 -31.13 3.09
C SER A 1052 28.22 -32.12 2.81
N MET A 1053 29.46 -31.65 2.90
CA MET A 1053 30.68 -32.47 2.76
C MET A 1053 31.58 -32.17 3.95
N ARG A 1054 32.19 -33.20 4.56
CA ARG A 1054 33.10 -33.01 5.70
C ARG A 1054 34.40 -33.76 5.45
N VAL A 1055 35.50 -33.03 5.56
CA VAL A 1055 36.85 -33.56 5.41
C VAL A 1055 37.65 -33.29 6.67
N ALA A 1056 38.59 -34.18 6.96
CA ALA A 1056 39.51 -34.04 8.09
C ALA A 1056 40.93 -33.74 7.60
N TRP A 1057 41.60 -32.80 8.26
CA TRP A 1057 43.06 -32.68 8.18
C TRP A 1057 43.74 -33.68 9.12
N PRO A 1058 45.02 -34.04 8.88
CA PRO A 1058 45.73 -35.05 9.66
C PRO A 1058 45.84 -34.75 11.17
N ALA A 1059 45.74 -33.47 11.56
CA ALA A 1059 45.81 -33.04 12.96
C ALA A 1059 44.48 -33.17 13.73
N THR A 1060 43.42 -33.66 13.07
CA THR A 1060 42.08 -33.75 13.65
C THR A 1060 42.04 -34.69 14.86
N ASP A 1061 41.40 -34.23 15.91
CA ASP A 1061 41.21 -34.89 17.19
C ASP A 1061 39.81 -34.53 17.71
N ALA A 1062 38.95 -35.54 17.83
CA ALA A 1062 37.53 -35.36 18.08
C ALA A 1062 37.00 -36.34 19.14
N GLY A 1063 36.03 -35.91 19.93
CA GLY A 1063 35.45 -36.76 20.97
C GLY A 1063 34.39 -36.06 21.84
N GLY A 1064 33.76 -36.83 22.73
CA GLY A 1064 32.74 -36.29 23.63
C GLY A 1064 33.30 -35.35 24.71
N ILE A 1065 34.46 -35.69 25.30
CA ILE A 1065 35.15 -34.90 26.33
C ILE A 1065 36.66 -35.00 26.08
N PRO A 1066 37.44 -33.92 26.25
CA PRO A 1066 38.90 -33.99 26.20
C PRO A 1066 39.46 -35.00 27.22
N PRO A 1067 40.38 -35.90 26.84
CA PRO A 1067 40.93 -36.92 27.73
C PRO A 1067 41.55 -36.36 29.02
N GLU A 1068 42.15 -35.17 28.95
CA GLU A 1068 42.90 -34.54 30.04
C GLU A 1068 42.03 -34.26 31.28
N GLY A 1069 40.72 -34.03 31.09
CA GLY A 1069 39.73 -33.92 32.18
C GLY A 1069 38.72 -35.09 32.26
N GLY A 1070 38.54 -35.85 31.17
CA GLY A 1070 37.61 -36.96 31.10
C GLY A 1070 38.03 -38.19 31.90
N ILE A 1071 39.34 -38.44 32.06
CA ILE A 1071 39.84 -39.59 32.83
C ILE A 1071 39.46 -39.48 34.31
N GLU A 1072 39.63 -38.29 34.90
CA GLU A 1072 39.31 -38.05 36.31
C GLU A 1072 37.82 -38.25 36.60
N ALA A 1073 36.95 -37.89 35.65
CA ALA A 1073 35.51 -38.10 35.76
C ALA A 1073 35.11 -39.57 35.55
N ALA A 1074 35.62 -40.21 34.51
CA ALA A 1074 35.20 -41.57 34.11
C ALA A 1074 35.80 -42.67 34.98
N TYR A 1075 37.02 -42.47 35.50
CA TYR A 1075 37.74 -43.43 36.32
C TYR A 1075 37.87 -42.98 37.78
N LYS A 1076 37.01 -42.06 38.24
CA LYS A 1076 37.07 -41.47 39.60
C LYS A 1076 37.22 -42.52 40.70
N ARG A 1077 36.44 -43.60 40.63
CA ARG A 1077 36.47 -44.69 41.62
C ARG A 1077 37.78 -45.47 41.54
N GLN A 1078 38.17 -45.88 40.34
CA GLN A 1078 39.39 -46.66 40.09
C GLN A 1078 40.66 -45.86 40.42
N LEU A 1079 40.68 -44.55 40.18
CA LEU A 1079 41.76 -43.66 40.58
C LEU A 1079 41.84 -43.51 42.10
N ALA A 1080 40.70 -43.45 42.80
CA ALA A 1080 40.68 -43.41 44.27
C ALA A 1080 41.10 -44.73 44.92
N GLU A 1081 40.86 -45.86 44.24
CA GLU A 1081 41.21 -47.21 44.70
C GLU A 1081 42.62 -47.66 44.26
N ALA A 1082 43.27 -46.94 43.34
CA ALA A 1082 44.59 -47.29 42.82
C ALA A 1082 45.70 -47.04 43.85
N ALA A 1083 46.64 -47.99 43.96
CA ALA A 1083 47.80 -47.84 44.84
C ALA A 1083 48.71 -46.67 44.42
N ASP A 1084 48.80 -46.39 43.13
CA ASP A 1084 49.43 -45.20 42.56
C ASP A 1084 48.49 -44.58 41.50
N PRO A 1085 47.65 -43.61 41.90
CA PRO A 1085 46.70 -42.96 41.01
C PRO A 1085 47.37 -42.22 39.85
N GLN A 1086 48.60 -41.72 40.05
CA GLN A 1086 49.32 -40.97 39.03
C GLN A 1086 49.84 -41.90 37.93
N ALA A 1087 50.49 -43.00 38.31
CA ALA A 1087 50.95 -44.00 37.33
C ALA A 1087 49.80 -44.63 36.55
N PHE A 1088 48.66 -44.91 37.21
CA PHE A 1088 47.47 -45.43 36.54
C PHE A 1088 46.86 -44.41 35.57
N ARG A 1089 46.83 -43.12 35.94
CA ARG A 1089 46.42 -42.04 35.04
C ARG A 1089 47.33 -41.96 33.81
N ASP A 1090 48.64 -42.01 34.02
CA ASP A 1090 49.63 -41.90 32.93
C ASP A 1090 49.55 -43.09 31.97
N GLU A 1091 49.30 -44.30 32.48
CA GLU A 1091 49.03 -45.49 31.66
C GLU A 1091 47.75 -45.33 30.81
N LEU A 1092 46.65 -44.88 31.42
CA LEU A 1092 45.39 -44.63 30.71
C LEU A 1092 45.56 -43.54 29.63
N MET A 1093 46.27 -42.46 29.95
CA MET A 1093 46.61 -41.42 28.99
C MET A 1093 47.43 -41.97 27.83
N ALA A 1094 48.47 -42.77 28.09
CA ALA A 1094 49.30 -43.37 27.04
C ALA A 1094 48.50 -44.30 26.12
N ARG A 1095 47.57 -45.09 26.69
CA ARG A 1095 46.67 -45.95 25.92
C ARG A 1095 45.71 -45.15 25.04
N ILE A 1096 45.09 -44.10 25.57
CA ILE A 1096 44.24 -43.22 24.77
C ILE A 1096 45.05 -42.57 23.65
N GLU A 1097 46.23 -42.05 23.97
CA GLU A 1097 47.10 -41.36 23.00
C GLU A 1097 47.53 -42.29 21.85
N SER A 1098 47.73 -43.59 22.12
CA SER A 1098 48.09 -44.58 21.09
C SER A 1098 47.04 -44.78 19.98
N THR A 1099 45.78 -44.39 20.23
CA THR A 1099 44.65 -44.57 19.30
C THR A 1099 43.93 -43.26 18.95
N ARG A 1100 44.43 -42.13 19.47
CA ARG A 1100 43.85 -40.80 19.30
C ARG A 1100 44.13 -40.25 17.89
N GLY A 1101 43.19 -39.50 17.35
CA GLY A 1101 43.31 -38.86 16.04
C GLY A 1101 42.17 -39.23 15.07
N PRO A 1102 42.31 -38.91 13.77
CA PRO A 1102 41.19 -38.94 12.83
C PRO A 1102 40.83 -40.34 12.34
N LEU A 1103 41.74 -41.32 12.44
CA LEU A 1103 41.56 -42.67 11.90
C LEU A 1103 40.36 -43.41 12.54
N GLY A 1104 40.09 -43.16 13.82
CA GLY A 1104 38.94 -43.74 14.52
C GLY A 1104 37.61 -43.32 13.88
N PRO A 1105 37.28 -42.02 13.83
CA PRO A 1105 36.10 -41.51 13.13
C PRO A 1105 36.02 -41.94 11.65
N LEU A 1106 37.13 -41.89 10.90
CA LEU A 1106 37.15 -42.24 9.47
C LEU A 1106 36.86 -43.72 9.22
N SER A 1107 37.49 -44.63 9.96
CA SER A 1107 37.26 -46.08 9.81
C SER A 1107 35.82 -46.51 10.12
N LYS A 1108 35.09 -45.69 10.90
CA LYS A 1108 33.67 -45.88 11.21
C LYS A 1108 32.74 -45.07 10.32
N PHE A 1109 33.28 -44.39 9.30
CA PHE A 1109 32.55 -43.50 8.40
C PHE A 1109 31.76 -42.39 9.13
N GLN A 1110 32.31 -41.91 10.25
CA GLN A 1110 31.75 -40.75 10.97
C GLN A 1110 32.17 -39.42 10.32
N LEU A 1111 33.21 -39.45 9.48
CA LEU A 1111 33.69 -38.40 8.59
C LEU A 1111 33.88 -39.00 7.19
N GLU A 1112 33.64 -38.21 6.15
CA GLU A 1112 33.62 -38.72 4.78
C GLU A 1112 35.03 -39.02 4.25
N GLU A 1113 36.02 -38.16 4.52
CA GLU A 1113 37.39 -38.37 4.01
C GLU A 1113 38.46 -37.60 4.83
N MET A 1114 39.71 -38.07 4.80
CA MET A 1114 40.89 -37.32 5.22
C MET A 1114 41.66 -36.80 4.01
N ILE A 1115 42.03 -35.53 4.05
CA ILE A 1115 42.70 -34.86 2.92
C ILE A 1115 44.06 -34.31 3.32
N ASP A 1116 44.94 -34.13 2.33
CA ASP A 1116 46.11 -33.26 2.48
C ASP A 1116 45.60 -31.81 2.62
N PRO A 1117 45.99 -31.05 3.66
CA PRO A 1117 45.58 -29.66 3.83
C PRO A 1117 45.79 -28.79 2.58
N ARG A 1118 46.82 -29.08 1.79
CA ARG A 1118 47.17 -28.37 0.56
C ARG A 1118 46.15 -28.55 -0.57
N ASP A 1119 45.36 -29.62 -0.52
CA ASP A 1119 44.35 -29.95 -1.54
C ASP A 1119 42.97 -29.36 -1.19
N THR A 1120 42.84 -28.69 -0.04
CA THR A 1120 41.55 -28.13 0.42
C THR A 1120 40.95 -27.17 -0.60
N ARG A 1121 41.76 -26.27 -1.20
CA ARG A 1121 41.30 -25.31 -2.21
C ARG A 1121 40.64 -26.01 -3.40
N LYS A 1122 41.34 -26.98 -3.98
CA LYS A 1122 40.86 -27.77 -5.13
C LYS A 1122 39.50 -28.39 -4.83
N LEU A 1123 39.36 -29.08 -3.70
CA LEU A 1123 38.12 -29.75 -3.32
C LEU A 1123 36.97 -28.78 -3.06
N VAL A 1124 37.25 -27.63 -2.43
CA VAL A 1124 36.23 -26.59 -2.24
C VAL A 1124 35.78 -26.03 -3.59
N CYS A 1125 36.70 -25.71 -4.51
CA CYS A 1125 36.37 -25.22 -5.85
C CYS A 1125 35.48 -26.21 -6.63
N GLU A 1126 35.87 -27.49 -6.67
CA GLU A 1126 35.12 -28.55 -7.36
C GLU A 1126 33.71 -28.72 -6.77
N TRP A 1127 33.60 -28.72 -5.45
CA TRP A 1127 32.30 -28.84 -4.77
C TRP A 1127 31.42 -27.61 -4.95
N LEU A 1128 32.01 -26.41 -4.87
CA LEU A 1128 31.29 -25.14 -4.89
C LEU A 1128 30.63 -24.88 -6.25
N GLU A 1129 31.24 -25.31 -7.35
CA GLU A 1129 30.63 -25.21 -8.69
C GLU A 1129 29.27 -25.93 -8.75
N VAL A 1130 29.16 -27.11 -8.10
CA VAL A 1130 27.92 -27.88 -8.03
C VAL A 1130 26.96 -27.30 -6.99
N ALA A 1131 27.48 -26.92 -5.81
CA ALA A 1131 26.69 -26.32 -4.75
C ALA A 1131 26.04 -24.99 -5.18
N HIS A 1132 26.74 -24.19 -5.99
CA HIS A 1132 26.23 -22.93 -6.51
C HIS A 1132 24.98 -23.13 -7.39
N LYS A 1133 24.92 -24.21 -8.20
CA LYS A 1133 23.73 -24.56 -9.00
C LYS A 1133 22.48 -24.77 -8.14
N LEU A 1134 22.63 -25.25 -6.91
CA LEU A 1134 21.51 -25.47 -6.00
C LEU A 1134 20.97 -24.16 -5.43
N VAL A 1135 21.86 -23.27 -4.97
CA VAL A 1135 21.45 -21.99 -4.39
C VAL A 1135 20.90 -21.02 -5.46
N SER A 1136 21.27 -21.24 -6.72
CA SER A 1136 20.78 -20.48 -7.88
C SER A 1136 19.44 -20.97 -8.46
N GLN A 1137 18.78 -21.94 -7.82
CA GLN A 1137 17.47 -22.41 -8.28
C GLN A 1137 16.39 -21.34 -8.05
N PRO A 1138 15.49 -21.08 -9.03
CA PRO A 1138 14.44 -20.06 -8.91
C PRO A 1138 13.57 -20.20 -7.65
N ALA A 1139 13.29 -21.44 -7.21
CA ALA A 1139 12.49 -21.70 -6.01
C ALA A 1139 13.17 -21.25 -4.69
N ARG A 1140 14.49 -21.00 -4.72
CA ARG A 1140 15.25 -20.49 -3.56
C ARG A 1140 15.41 -18.98 -3.58
N LEU A 1141 15.30 -18.34 -4.75
CA LEU A 1141 15.45 -16.90 -4.97
C LEU A 1141 14.18 -16.14 -4.58
N VAL A 1142 13.82 -16.23 -3.31
CA VAL A 1142 12.63 -15.62 -2.71
C VAL A 1142 12.96 -15.05 -1.33
N PRO A 1143 12.23 -14.03 -0.86
CA PRO A 1143 12.37 -13.52 0.50
C PRO A 1143 12.11 -14.60 1.53
N ARG A 1144 12.77 -14.46 2.67
CA ARG A 1144 12.60 -15.34 3.82
C ARG A 1144 12.35 -14.51 5.06
N VAL A 1145 11.56 -15.05 5.96
CA VAL A 1145 11.35 -14.46 7.28
C VAL A 1145 12.69 -14.45 8.01
N LEU A 1146 13.08 -13.30 8.55
CA LEU A 1146 14.24 -13.18 9.44
C LEU A 1146 14.12 -14.19 10.58
N GLN A 1147 15.12 -15.05 10.73
CA GLN A 1147 15.06 -16.06 11.77
C GLN A 1147 15.63 -15.54 13.10
N PHE A 1148 16.66 -14.68 13.06
CA PHE A 1148 17.42 -14.37 14.28
C PHE A 1148 17.88 -12.91 14.50
N ARG A 1149 17.74 -12.00 13.52
CA ARG A 1149 18.32 -10.65 13.62
C ARG A 1149 17.41 -9.61 14.31
N PRO A 1150 17.98 -8.58 14.97
CA PRO A 1150 18.34 -7.35 14.24
C PRO A 1150 19.79 -7.31 13.75
#